data_AF-A0A847JR42-F1
#
_entry.id   AF-A0A847JR42-F1
#
_cell.length_a   1.000
_cell.length_b   1.000
_cell.length_c   1.000
_cell.angle_alpha   90.00
_cell.angle_beta   90.00
_cell.angle_gamma   90.00
#
_symmetry.space_group_name_H-M   'P 1'
#
loop_
_entity.id
_entity.type
_entity.pdbx_description
1 polymer ?
#
loop_
_entity_poly.entity_id
_entity_poly.type
_entity_poly.pdbx_seq_one_letter_code
_entity_poly.pdbx_strand_id
1 'polypeptide(L)'
;MKRRTWIGAAFGLLLAVNAQGVCTQQIVEDFASYPEGAVYGARWELGGLGWSIRNGRLACEAGTRTTAVPAAAPHARRLTFEAVMRPERAVGSQWKVAGIAIVADDANFWQLSLVEGPDTSGKVHSLELHQMLAGRWLANIEGSTALTRTVEEGLFAWEADRDYRLRIELQPDGIEGTVEELGSARRYRVGYAFRDPCVRSGRPTLVTSSLSASFASYRAEISETAKPPTRPRPPTYTLPPMSSMRTRATGFFRVEKIGDRWWVIDPRGHAFYVVGTDHVNYEAHWCEKLGYAPYSRNVKEKYKSEDAWAASATERLKAWGFNTLGAGHSESVRYRGLVHTVFLSLGTAFTAYGDIAPRTTWTGFPDVFDPRFAEFCKIEARKQCAPHTNDPWLLGYFLDNELEWFGKNGTETGLVDETMKKPASHPAKRAFIALLRKRYAAVGNLNRAWKSQYASWDALASATEAPTGGAAHQDRLAFVRLIAERYFSITCEAIRQADPNHMILGCRFAGFAPPIWDIAGRHLDIVSVNYYGNVDLDRGTTTDMPQAMARYYAQARRPLLITEWSFPALDAGLPSRHGAGQRVPTQRDKARAYAIYQTALFAMPFMVGSNYFMWVDEPELGISSTFPEDSNYGLVDVNDRPWPELTAMAARLNPRAVAIHAGDTSEVSAQIGAGGITIRNAGKRAAKFVAEIYVQGRRTAHALQIKAGGRSTVPLTLKGPSLVVVELDRAGALTERRLDDNRATRVVGARADASTILVVNESNDALRDVPVALAIPGTASDAPLGVRDAAGRALRSQVDRLPTGWELAFQAPTLPARTVSVFRLGSGGSLSVEQTHRNGAPFTMDGALNLAWNGTSGNLLDSVRLDDVQIGRVTMLVHQTNGQPLWIEPSRIRASSAFVGPVRTVRIIEADGGSADSSVRTQTEQGGDYAPRTRPAHRFAVRMRLDCYPGERWLDVRLLGVTNTDERPWKLESYFVYALASIGGSATDDMPGGAGDAPRWYDAKADISFGALMDTRRFTGLFWKDTPDGEGLHADVYRVVRRTLAPGANFRPNPPDPAVQVFAARGDTATADNAPMRRLRGLQRLRLMGPPPRT
;
A
#
# COMPACT_ATOMS: atom_id res chain seq x y z
N MET A 1 -36.05 -14.57 -56.00
CA MET A 1 -37.34 -14.85 -55.32
C MET A 1 -37.54 -13.82 -54.21
N LYS A 2 -38.56 -12.95 -54.36
CA LYS A 2 -39.22 -12.01 -53.40
C LYS A 2 -38.39 -11.45 -52.21
N ARG A 3 -38.04 -10.15 -52.13
CA ARG A 3 -38.80 -8.87 -51.98
C ARG A 3 -38.79 -8.32 -50.52
N ARG A 4 -38.23 -7.10 -50.36
CA ARG A 4 -38.69 -5.90 -49.59
C ARG A 4 -37.53 -5.22 -48.82
N THR A 5 -36.94 -4.10 -49.31
CA THR A 5 -37.25 -2.66 -49.02
C THR A 5 -37.32 -2.36 -47.52
N TRP A 6 -36.53 -1.45 -46.94
CA TRP A 6 -36.58 0.01 -47.14
C TRP A 6 -35.20 0.72 -47.07
N ILE A 7 -35.01 1.68 -48.00
CA ILE A 7 -33.96 2.72 -48.03
C ILE A 7 -34.64 4.06 -47.76
N GLY A 8 -33.98 4.93 -47.01
CA GLY A 8 -34.23 6.38 -46.94
C GLY A 8 -33.50 6.97 -45.73
N ALA A 9 -32.81 8.10 -45.78
CA ALA A 9 -32.34 8.95 -46.87
C ALA A 9 -31.21 9.78 -46.24
N ALA A 10 -30.02 9.83 -46.84
CA ALA A 10 -28.98 10.79 -46.47
C ALA A 10 -27.95 10.86 -47.61
N PHE A 11 -28.24 11.61 -48.68
CA PHE A 11 -27.22 12.18 -49.57
C PHE A 11 -27.87 13.16 -50.57
N GLY A 12 -27.36 14.39 -50.59
CA GLY A 12 -27.80 15.54 -51.39
C GLY A 12 -27.69 16.77 -50.49
N LEU A 13 -26.74 17.69 -50.65
CA LEU A 13 -26.51 18.45 -51.88
C LEU A 13 -25.05 18.90 -52.06
N LEU A 14 -24.74 19.26 -53.31
CA LEU A 14 -23.46 19.58 -53.93
C LEU A 14 -22.70 20.81 -53.40
N LEU A 15 -21.39 20.75 -53.65
CA LEU A 15 -20.46 21.85 -53.87
C LEU A 15 -21.03 22.99 -54.74
N ALA A 16 -20.88 24.22 -54.26
CA ALA A 16 -20.70 25.41 -55.11
C ALA A 16 -19.55 26.23 -54.53
N VAL A 17 -18.52 26.48 -55.35
CA VAL A 17 -17.37 27.32 -55.05
C VAL A 17 -17.66 28.75 -55.52
N ASN A 18 -17.23 29.71 -54.71
CA ASN A 18 -17.07 31.15 -54.94
C ASN A 18 -18.33 32.05 -55.02
N ALA A 19 -18.71 32.57 -53.85
CA ALA A 19 -18.85 34.00 -53.65
C ALA A 19 -18.48 34.33 -52.19
N GLN A 20 -17.64 35.34 -51.95
CA GLN A 20 -17.35 35.89 -50.63
C GLN A 20 -18.63 36.56 -50.08
N GLY A 21 -19.51 35.77 -49.47
CA GLY A 21 -20.56 36.25 -48.58
C GLY A 21 -20.20 35.86 -47.16
N VAL A 22 -20.09 36.85 -46.27
CA VAL A 22 -19.97 36.62 -44.82
C VAL A 22 -21.27 35.93 -44.37
N CYS A 23 -21.28 34.60 -44.30
CA CYS A 23 -22.42 33.86 -43.80
C CYS A 23 -22.36 33.89 -42.27
N THR A 24 -23.13 34.80 -41.65
CA THR A 24 -23.30 34.83 -40.20
C THR A 24 -24.04 33.57 -39.75
N GLN A 25 -23.39 32.73 -38.94
CA GLN A 25 -24.04 31.58 -38.29
C GLN A 25 -24.71 32.07 -37.01
N GLN A 26 -25.99 31.75 -36.84
CA GLN A 26 -26.74 32.10 -35.64
C GLN A 26 -27.12 30.84 -34.87
N ILE A 27 -26.86 30.83 -33.57
CA ILE A 27 -27.21 29.75 -32.64
C ILE A 27 -28.12 30.35 -31.59
N VAL A 28 -29.38 29.91 -31.58
CA VAL A 28 -30.39 30.35 -30.62
C VAL A 28 -30.92 29.12 -29.90
N GLU A 29 -31.00 29.20 -28.58
CA GLU A 29 -31.50 28.12 -27.75
C GLU A 29 -32.69 28.62 -26.92
N ASP A 30 -33.84 28.02 -27.17
CA ASP A 30 -35.06 28.20 -26.39
C ASP A 30 -35.20 27.06 -25.39
N PHE A 31 -34.81 27.32 -24.15
CA PHE A 31 -34.84 26.34 -23.06
C PHE A 31 -36.26 25.92 -22.67
N ALA A 32 -37.30 26.69 -23.00
CA ALA A 32 -38.69 26.29 -22.76
C ALA A 32 -39.16 25.17 -23.68
N SER A 33 -38.46 24.94 -24.80
CA SER A 33 -38.76 23.83 -25.73
C SER A 33 -38.31 22.45 -25.22
N TYR A 34 -37.57 22.42 -24.11
CA TYR A 34 -36.99 21.20 -23.57
C TYR A 34 -37.82 20.63 -22.40
N PRO A 35 -37.80 19.30 -22.18
CA PRO A 35 -38.50 18.71 -21.04
C PRO A 35 -37.93 19.15 -19.69
N GLU A 36 -38.81 19.39 -18.71
CA GLU A 36 -38.43 19.68 -17.32
C GLU A 36 -37.53 18.57 -16.74
N GLY A 37 -36.46 18.96 -16.05
CA GLY A 37 -35.49 18.03 -15.47
C GLY A 37 -34.58 17.32 -16.47
N ALA A 38 -34.65 17.64 -17.76
CA ALA A 38 -33.74 17.06 -18.75
C ALA A 38 -32.27 17.40 -18.43
N VAL A 39 -31.42 16.37 -18.39
CA VAL A 39 -29.96 16.48 -18.35
C VAL A 39 -29.48 16.37 -19.79
N TYR A 40 -28.84 17.41 -20.31
CA TYR A 40 -28.68 17.54 -21.74
C TYR A 40 -27.51 16.73 -22.31
N GLY A 41 -27.88 15.71 -23.10
CA GLY A 41 -27.01 14.92 -23.97
C GLY A 41 -26.57 15.67 -25.23
N ALA A 42 -26.42 14.96 -26.37
CA ALA A 42 -25.69 15.36 -27.59
C ALA A 42 -25.86 16.78 -28.18
N ARG A 43 -26.84 17.59 -27.73
CA ARG A 43 -26.99 19.01 -28.10
C ARG A 43 -26.12 19.96 -27.28
N TRP A 44 -25.75 19.59 -26.06
CA TRP A 44 -24.92 20.38 -25.17
C TRP A 44 -23.75 19.54 -24.67
N GLU A 45 -22.57 20.15 -24.59
CA GLU A 45 -21.40 19.59 -23.94
C GLU A 45 -21.31 20.20 -22.54
N LEU A 46 -21.38 19.34 -21.53
CA LEU A 46 -21.32 19.73 -20.13
C LEU A 46 -19.89 19.54 -19.60
N GLY A 47 -19.38 20.54 -18.88
CA GLY A 47 -18.08 20.50 -18.21
C GLY A 47 -18.10 19.87 -16.81
N GLY A 48 -19.29 19.53 -16.30
CA GLY A 48 -19.51 18.97 -14.97
C GLY A 48 -21.00 18.74 -14.69
N LEU A 49 -21.33 18.21 -13.51
CA LEU A 49 -22.72 18.03 -13.08
C LEU A 49 -23.40 19.37 -12.72
N GLY A 50 -24.70 19.31 -12.43
CA GLY A 50 -25.48 20.42 -11.88
C GLY A 50 -26.44 21.07 -12.87
N TRP A 51 -26.29 20.79 -14.17
CA TRP A 51 -27.09 21.35 -15.25
C TRP A 51 -28.41 20.58 -15.49
N SER A 52 -29.54 21.29 -15.50
CA SER A 52 -30.87 20.72 -15.80
C SER A 52 -31.89 21.80 -16.23
N ILE A 53 -33.02 21.40 -16.84
CA ILE A 53 -34.13 22.34 -17.09
C ILE A 53 -34.95 22.61 -15.86
N ARG A 54 -34.83 23.88 -15.45
CA ARG A 54 -35.48 24.69 -14.43
C ARG A 54 -36.57 25.62 -14.94
N ASN A 55 -37.86 25.27 -14.96
CA ASN A 55 -38.91 26.23 -15.36
C ASN A 55 -38.65 26.88 -16.75
N GLY A 56 -38.31 26.06 -17.75
CA GLY A 56 -37.96 26.55 -19.10
C GLY A 56 -36.64 27.33 -19.18
N ARG A 57 -35.75 27.18 -18.20
CA ARG A 57 -34.40 27.76 -18.17
C ARG A 57 -33.37 26.67 -17.95
N LEU A 58 -32.20 26.79 -18.57
CA LEU A 58 -31.06 25.93 -18.24
C LEU A 58 -30.48 26.41 -16.91
N ALA A 59 -30.69 25.63 -15.85
CA ALA A 59 -30.25 25.97 -14.50
C ALA A 59 -29.04 25.12 -14.10
N CYS A 60 -28.11 25.74 -13.38
CA CYS A 60 -26.99 25.05 -12.75
C CYS A 60 -27.02 25.27 -11.23
N GLU A 61 -26.93 24.18 -10.48
CA GLU A 61 -26.72 24.26 -9.02
C GLU A 61 -25.28 24.69 -8.69
N ALA A 62 -25.12 25.50 -7.64
CA ALA A 62 -23.82 25.93 -7.15
C ALA A 62 -22.97 24.73 -6.72
N GLY A 63 -21.74 24.71 -7.21
CA GLY A 63 -20.71 23.73 -6.88
C GLY A 63 -19.36 24.18 -7.44
N THR A 64 -18.50 23.24 -7.81
CA THR A 64 -17.26 23.54 -8.52
C THR A 64 -17.52 24.16 -9.89
N ARG A 65 -16.54 24.91 -10.44
CA ARG A 65 -16.65 25.50 -11.78
C ARG A 65 -17.09 24.47 -12.82
N THR A 66 -18.18 24.76 -13.52
CA THR A 66 -18.73 23.92 -14.58
C THR A 66 -19.20 24.79 -15.75
N THR A 67 -19.27 24.19 -16.92
CA THR A 67 -19.63 24.87 -18.17
C THR A 67 -20.72 24.12 -18.90
N ALA A 68 -21.48 24.84 -19.72
CA ALA A 68 -22.37 24.27 -20.71
C ALA A 68 -22.18 25.01 -22.03
N VAL A 69 -21.87 24.28 -23.09
CA VAL A 69 -21.70 24.84 -24.45
C VAL A 69 -22.57 24.07 -25.45
N PRO A 70 -23.27 24.74 -26.37
CA PRO A 70 -23.98 24.02 -27.43
C PRO A 70 -22.98 23.25 -28.29
N ALA A 71 -23.28 21.98 -28.57
CA ALA A 71 -22.44 21.12 -29.39
C ALA A 71 -22.27 21.68 -30.82
N ALA A 72 -23.26 22.45 -31.31
CA ALA A 72 -23.22 23.12 -32.61
C ALA A 72 -22.37 24.41 -32.64
N ALA A 73 -21.95 24.94 -31.48
CA ALA A 73 -21.18 26.18 -31.40
C ALA A 73 -19.73 25.99 -31.82
N PRO A 74 -19.27 26.56 -32.95
CA PRO A 74 -17.87 26.47 -33.36
C PRO A 74 -17.00 27.40 -32.51
N HIS A 75 -15.68 27.22 -32.58
CA HIS A 75 -14.74 28.27 -32.19
C HIS A 75 -14.92 29.47 -33.12
N ALA A 76 -14.91 30.67 -32.54
CA ALA A 76 -15.09 31.91 -33.28
C ALA A 76 -14.08 32.98 -32.84
N ARG A 77 -13.64 33.81 -33.79
CA ARG A 77 -12.78 34.99 -33.56
C ARG A 77 -13.51 36.32 -33.76
N ARG A 78 -14.73 36.27 -34.32
CA ARG A 78 -15.67 37.38 -34.35
C ARG A 78 -17.07 36.88 -34.04
N LEU A 79 -17.62 37.29 -32.91
CA LEU A 79 -18.95 36.87 -32.47
C LEU A 79 -19.60 37.86 -31.50
N THR A 80 -20.93 37.86 -31.49
CA THR A 80 -21.74 38.45 -30.43
C THR A 80 -22.44 37.31 -29.69
N PHE A 81 -22.28 37.24 -28.37
CA PHE A 81 -22.89 36.20 -27.54
C PHE A 81 -23.63 36.83 -26.38
N GLU A 82 -24.91 36.51 -26.24
CA GLU A 82 -25.74 36.96 -25.13
C GLU A 82 -26.56 35.84 -24.51
N ALA A 83 -26.84 36.01 -23.21
CA ALA A 83 -27.80 35.19 -22.46
C ALA A 83 -28.42 36.02 -21.34
N VAL A 84 -29.67 35.72 -21.00
CA VAL A 84 -30.32 36.23 -19.79
C VAL A 84 -30.02 35.30 -18.64
N MET A 85 -29.35 35.79 -17.61
CA MET A 85 -28.96 35.04 -16.43
C MET A 85 -29.73 35.54 -15.20
N ARG A 86 -30.15 34.60 -14.35
CA ARG A 86 -30.67 34.89 -13.01
C ARG A 86 -29.74 34.25 -11.96
N PRO A 87 -29.03 35.01 -11.11
CA PRO A 87 -28.29 34.48 -9.98
C PRO A 87 -29.27 34.06 -8.87
N GLU A 88 -29.14 32.85 -8.34
CA GLU A 88 -30.11 32.26 -7.41
C GLU A 88 -29.50 32.08 -6.01
N ARG A 89 -28.37 31.37 -5.90
CA ARG A 89 -27.78 31.01 -4.59
C ARG A 89 -26.27 30.83 -4.65
N ALA A 90 -25.54 31.57 -3.83
CA ALA A 90 -24.11 31.37 -3.60
C ALA A 90 -23.83 30.29 -2.54
N VAL A 91 -22.74 29.54 -2.71
CA VAL A 91 -22.28 28.49 -1.77
C VAL A 91 -20.77 28.59 -1.57
N GLY A 92 -20.29 28.38 -0.34
CA GLY A 92 -18.87 28.48 0.01
C GLY A 92 -18.46 29.88 0.49
N SER A 93 -17.20 30.02 0.92
CA SER A 93 -16.67 31.25 1.56
C SER A 93 -15.73 32.08 0.67
N GLN A 94 -15.34 31.53 -0.49
CA GLN A 94 -14.45 32.18 -1.47
C GLN A 94 -15.26 32.91 -2.55
N TRP A 95 -14.58 33.45 -3.56
CA TRP A 95 -15.19 34.07 -4.73
C TRP A 95 -16.24 33.15 -5.38
N LYS A 96 -17.47 33.66 -5.59
CA LYS A 96 -18.54 32.94 -6.28
C LYS A 96 -18.93 33.69 -7.55
N VAL A 97 -18.98 33.00 -8.67
CA VAL A 97 -19.21 33.62 -9.98
C VAL A 97 -20.17 32.79 -10.84
N ALA A 98 -20.99 33.49 -11.62
CA ALA A 98 -21.75 32.89 -12.72
C ALA A 98 -21.88 33.91 -13.85
N GLY A 99 -21.93 33.42 -15.08
CA GLY A 99 -21.96 34.31 -16.24
C GLY A 99 -21.80 33.59 -17.58
N ILE A 100 -21.22 34.32 -18.52
CA ILE A 100 -20.95 33.84 -19.88
C ILE A 100 -19.47 33.97 -20.22
N ALA A 101 -18.96 33.09 -21.07
CA ALA A 101 -17.55 33.00 -21.39
C ALA A 101 -17.30 32.71 -22.88
N ILE A 102 -16.13 33.10 -23.35
CA ILE A 102 -15.56 32.68 -24.63
C ILE A 102 -14.37 31.76 -24.35
N VAL A 103 -14.57 30.46 -24.53
CA VAL A 103 -13.62 29.44 -24.06
C VAL A 103 -12.83 28.87 -25.24
N ALA A 104 -11.52 29.10 -25.27
CA ALA A 104 -10.64 28.45 -26.23
C ALA A 104 -10.31 27.02 -25.75
N ASP A 105 -9.91 26.91 -24.48
CA ASP A 105 -9.69 25.70 -23.69
C ASP A 105 -9.74 26.06 -22.18
N ASP A 106 -9.48 25.09 -21.30
CA ASP A 106 -9.56 25.28 -19.84
C ASP A 106 -8.50 26.25 -19.28
N ALA A 107 -7.41 26.50 -20.00
CA ALA A 107 -6.33 27.41 -19.60
C ALA A 107 -6.41 28.78 -20.31
N ASN A 108 -7.31 28.93 -21.28
CA ASN A 108 -7.40 30.10 -22.16
C ASN A 108 -8.87 30.47 -22.42
N PHE A 109 -9.39 31.47 -21.71
CA PHE A 109 -10.76 31.93 -21.89
C PHE A 109 -10.95 33.39 -21.45
N TRP A 110 -12.02 34.01 -21.96
CA TRP A 110 -12.59 35.25 -21.42
C TRP A 110 -13.89 34.93 -20.69
N GLN A 111 -14.18 35.63 -19.61
CA GLN A 111 -15.40 35.43 -18.83
C GLN A 111 -15.96 36.76 -18.33
N LEU A 112 -17.25 36.99 -18.63
CA LEU A 112 -18.07 38.07 -18.12
C LEU A 112 -18.98 37.50 -17.02
N SER A 113 -18.85 38.00 -15.79
CA SER A 113 -19.47 37.40 -14.61
C SER A 113 -20.16 38.39 -13.70
N LEU A 114 -21.24 37.90 -13.06
CA LEU A 114 -21.72 38.39 -11.78
C LEU A 114 -20.92 37.70 -10.68
N VAL A 115 -20.40 38.48 -9.75
CA VAL A 115 -19.46 38.04 -8.72
C VAL A 115 -20.03 38.35 -7.35
N GLU A 116 -20.06 37.36 -6.45
CA GLU A 116 -20.14 37.56 -5.00
C GLU A 116 -18.74 37.38 -4.43
N GLY A 117 -18.23 38.42 -3.75
CA GLY A 117 -16.93 38.39 -3.09
C GLY A 117 -16.83 37.33 -1.99
N PRO A 118 -15.62 37.03 -1.51
CA PRO A 118 -15.41 36.14 -0.38
C PRO A 118 -16.10 36.69 0.88
N ASP A 119 -16.37 35.82 1.84
CA ASP A 119 -17.05 36.21 3.08
C ASP A 119 -16.26 37.28 3.86
N THR A 120 -14.93 37.26 3.74
CA THR A 120 -14.00 38.27 4.30
C THR A 120 -14.14 39.65 3.68
N SER A 121 -14.69 39.75 2.47
CA SER A 121 -14.98 41.03 1.80
C SER A 121 -16.38 41.57 2.14
N GLY A 122 -17.16 40.88 2.97
CA GLY A 122 -18.56 41.21 3.21
C GLY A 122 -19.50 40.81 2.06
N LYS A 123 -19.10 39.83 1.24
CA LYS A 123 -19.91 39.29 0.12
C LYS A 123 -20.33 40.37 -0.89
N VAL A 124 -19.42 41.28 -1.24
CA VAL A 124 -19.73 42.37 -2.17
C VAL A 124 -20.15 41.81 -3.53
N HIS A 125 -21.29 42.28 -4.03
CA HIS A 125 -21.78 41.96 -5.37
C HIS A 125 -21.17 42.91 -6.40
N SER A 126 -20.47 42.36 -7.39
CA SER A 126 -19.78 43.11 -8.44
C SER A 126 -19.90 42.42 -9.79
N LEU A 127 -19.40 43.09 -10.83
CA LEU A 127 -19.43 42.66 -12.22
C LEU A 127 -18.01 42.70 -12.77
N GLU A 128 -17.61 41.71 -13.56
CA GLU A 128 -16.24 41.61 -14.06
C GLU A 128 -16.17 41.06 -15.49
N LEU A 129 -15.17 41.50 -16.26
CA LEU A 129 -14.72 40.86 -17.51
C LEU A 129 -13.20 40.62 -17.43
N HIS A 130 -12.82 39.35 -17.32
CA HIS A 130 -11.43 38.95 -17.16
C HIS A 130 -11.00 37.79 -18.06
N GLN A 131 -9.69 37.72 -18.26
CA GLN A 131 -9.02 36.71 -19.05
C GLN A 131 -8.27 35.72 -18.17
N MET A 132 -8.44 34.44 -18.48
CA MET A 132 -7.49 33.37 -18.18
C MET A 132 -6.56 33.20 -19.38
N LEU A 133 -5.24 33.29 -19.17
CA LEU A 133 -4.24 33.09 -20.22
C LEU A 133 -3.15 32.16 -19.70
N ALA A 134 -2.93 31.03 -20.39
CA ALA A 134 -1.99 29.99 -19.99
C ALA A 134 -2.12 29.58 -18.52
N GLY A 135 -3.36 29.48 -18.03
CA GLY A 135 -3.67 29.10 -16.64
C GLY A 135 -3.52 30.21 -15.60
N ARG A 136 -3.22 31.46 -16.01
CA ARG A 136 -3.17 32.61 -15.11
C ARG A 136 -4.45 33.44 -15.22
N TRP A 137 -5.17 33.59 -14.12
CA TRP A 137 -6.35 34.46 -14.01
C TRP A 137 -5.95 35.93 -13.92
N LEU A 138 -6.86 36.86 -14.27
CA LEU A 138 -6.62 38.30 -14.33
C LEU A 138 -5.47 38.72 -15.27
N ALA A 139 -5.15 37.87 -16.26
CA ALA A 139 -4.02 38.10 -17.15
C ALA A 139 -4.12 39.43 -17.93
N ASN A 140 -5.35 39.90 -18.17
CA ASN A 140 -5.63 41.15 -18.87
C ASN A 140 -5.39 42.43 -18.03
N ILE A 141 -5.20 42.33 -16.71
CA ILE A 141 -4.97 43.51 -15.86
C ILE A 141 -3.69 43.42 -15.02
N GLU A 142 -3.07 42.25 -14.93
CA GLU A 142 -1.85 42.03 -14.16
C GLU A 142 -0.62 41.79 -15.04
N GLY A 143 0.56 42.15 -14.52
CA GLY A 143 1.86 41.78 -15.08
C GLY A 143 2.11 42.21 -16.53
N SER A 144 2.95 41.45 -17.22
CA SER A 144 3.43 41.75 -18.60
C SER A 144 2.40 41.52 -19.71
N THR A 145 1.23 40.96 -19.36
CA THR A 145 0.13 40.63 -20.27
C THR A 145 -1.05 41.59 -20.15
N ALA A 146 -0.94 42.63 -19.31
CA ALA A 146 -1.98 43.61 -19.10
C ALA A 146 -2.38 44.31 -20.43
N LEU A 147 -3.68 44.44 -20.65
CA LEU A 147 -4.29 44.99 -21.85
C LEU A 147 -4.80 46.41 -21.59
N THR A 148 -4.91 47.20 -22.66
CA THR A 148 -5.49 48.55 -22.57
C THR A 148 -7.01 48.45 -22.52
N ARG A 149 -7.59 49.00 -21.44
CA ARG A 149 -9.04 49.14 -21.29
C ARG A 149 -9.56 50.22 -22.26
N THR A 150 -10.58 49.90 -23.06
CA THR A 150 -11.15 50.80 -24.08
C THR A 150 -12.39 51.52 -23.60
N VAL A 151 -13.15 50.93 -22.68
CA VAL A 151 -14.37 51.50 -22.08
C VAL A 151 -14.58 50.91 -20.68
N GLU A 152 -15.15 51.69 -19.77
CA GLU A 152 -15.68 51.25 -18.47
C GLU A 152 -16.76 52.21 -17.98
N GLU A 153 -18.00 51.73 -17.89
CA GLU A 153 -19.15 52.57 -17.55
C GLU A 153 -20.16 51.78 -16.68
N GLY A 154 -20.85 52.50 -15.78
CA GLY A 154 -22.11 52.07 -15.15
C GLY A 154 -22.04 50.88 -14.18
N LEU A 155 -21.01 50.82 -13.33
CA LEU A 155 -20.90 49.85 -12.23
C LEU A 155 -22.14 49.87 -11.30
N PHE A 156 -22.69 48.69 -11.01
CA PHE A 156 -23.75 48.51 -10.01
C PHE A 156 -23.58 47.16 -9.29
N ALA A 157 -24.13 47.08 -8.07
CA ALA A 157 -24.25 45.81 -7.35
C ALA A 157 -25.49 45.06 -7.87
N TRP A 158 -25.30 43.80 -8.30
CA TRP A 158 -26.41 42.94 -8.68
C TRP A 158 -27.16 42.45 -7.43
N GLU A 159 -28.43 42.10 -7.61
CA GLU A 159 -29.32 41.51 -6.62
C GLU A 159 -29.70 40.09 -7.05
N ALA A 160 -29.83 39.19 -6.07
CA ALA A 160 -30.29 37.81 -6.28
C ALA A 160 -31.71 37.78 -6.87
N ASP A 161 -32.01 36.70 -7.61
CA ASP A 161 -33.31 36.41 -8.24
C ASP A 161 -33.80 37.43 -9.28
N ARG A 162 -32.97 38.41 -9.66
CA ARG A 162 -33.23 39.31 -10.79
C ARG A 162 -32.65 38.79 -12.10
N ASP A 163 -33.27 39.13 -13.23
CA ASP A 163 -32.75 38.78 -14.56
C ASP A 163 -31.79 39.87 -15.08
N TYR A 164 -30.61 39.43 -15.52
CA TYR A 164 -29.58 40.26 -16.15
C TYR A 164 -29.29 39.74 -17.54
N ARG A 165 -29.26 40.62 -18.55
CA ARG A 165 -28.74 40.28 -19.87
C ARG A 165 -27.23 40.50 -19.88
N LEU A 166 -26.48 39.42 -20.05
CA LEU A 166 -25.04 39.46 -20.27
C LEU A 166 -24.78 39.37 -21.77
N ARG A 167 -23.84 40.17 -22.28
CA ARG A 167 -23.43 40.16 -23.68
C ARG A 167 -21.92 40.32 -23.80
N ILE A 168 -21.28 39.47 -24.60
CA ILE A 168 -19.88 39.60 -25.03
C ILE A 168 -19.86 39.87 -26.54
N GLU A 169 -19.09 40.89 -26.95
CA GLU A 169 -18.71 41.12 -28.34
C GLU A 169 -17.22 40.87 -28.49
N LEU A 170 -16.88 39.81 -29.25
CA LEU A 170 -15.50 39.49 -29.62
C LEU A 170 -15.23 40.01 -31.02
N GLN A 171 -14.18 40.81 -31.16
CA GLN A 171 -13.64 41.26 -32.44
C GLN A 171 -12.18 40.80 -32.58
N PRO A 172 -11.60 40.77 -33.79
CA PRO A 172 -10.20 40.36 -33.97
C PRO A 172 -9.17 41.20 -33.18
N ASP A 173 -9.51 42.44 -32.84
CA ASP A 173 -8.68 43.45 -32.20
C ASP A 173 -9.13 43.83 -30.78
N GLY A 174 -10.21 43.25 -30.27
CA GLY A 174 -10.68 43.56 -28.92
C GLY A 174 -11.87 42.73 -28.46
N ILE A 175 -12.25 42.93 -27.20
CA ILE A 175 -13.41 42.31 -26.58
C ILE A 175 -14.16 43.34 -25.74
N GLU A 176 -15.49 43.28 -25.76
CA GLU A 176 -16.35 44.09 -24.92
C GLU A 176 -17.40 43.22 -24.23
N GLY A 177 -17.71 43.54 -22.97
CA GLY A 177 -18.72 42.89 -22.15
C GLY A 177 -19.73 43.91 -21.64
N THR A 178 -21.01 43.57 -21.72
CA THR A 178 -22.11 44.40 -21.20
C THR A 178 -23.02 43.57 -20.30
N VAL A 179 -23.44 44.14 -19.17
CA VAL A 179 -24.45 43.57 -18.26
C VAL A 179 -25.58 44.58 -18.08
N GLU A 180 -26.80 44.19 -18.42
CA GLU A 180 -28.01 45.02 -18.28
C GLU A 180 -28.97 44.37 -17.30
N GLU A 181 -29.50 45.13 -16.35
CA GLU A 181 -30.65 44.66 -15.58
C GLU A 181 -31.94 44.80 -16.40
N LEU A 182 -32.67 43.70 -16.59
CA LEU A 182 -33.90 43.74 -17.38
C LEU A 182 -34.98 44.57 -16.69
N GLY A 183 -35.60 45.50 -17.43
CA GLY A 183 -36.63 46.41 -16.91
C GLY A 183 -36.07 47.65 -16.19
N SER A 184 -34.77 47.91 -16.29
CA SER A 184 -34.07 49.01 -15.64
C SER A 184 -33.13 49.74 -16.60
N ALA A 185 -32.69 50.94 -16.23
CA ALA A 185 -31.66 51.70 -16.97
C ALA A 185 -30.23 51.34 -16.52
N ARG A 186 -30.06 50.49 -15.49
CA ARG A 186 -28.74 50.06 -14.99
C ARG A 186 -28.02 49.19 -16.03
N ARG A 187 -26.84 49.66 -16.49
CA ARG A 187 -25.98 48.95 -17.45
C ARG A 187 -24.51 49.10 -17.05
N TYR A 188 -23.79 47.99 -16.97
CA TYR A 188 -22.34 47.92 -16.89
C TYR A 188 -21.75 47.60 -18.26
N ARG A 189 -20.68 48.27 -18.64
CA ARG A 189 -19.98 48.07 -19.92
C ARG A 189 -18.47 48.14 -19.70
N VAL A 190 -17.72 47.18 -20.22
CA VAL A 190 -16.25 47.14 -20.10
C VAL A 190 -15.62 46.54 -21.36
N GLY A 191 -14.50 47.07 -21.81
CA GLY A 191 -13.82 46.55 -23.01
C GLY A 191 -12.30 46.63 -22.94
N TYR A 192 -11.63 45.79 -23.73
CA TYR A 192 -10.17 45.71 -23.83
C TYR A 192 -9.72 45.59 -25.29
N ALA A 193 -8.66 46.33 -25.65
CA ALA A 193 -7.95 46.16 -26.91
C ALA A 193 -6.94 45.01 -26.81
N PHE A 194 -6.86 44.17 -27.83
CA PHE A 194 -5.98 43.01 -27.84
C PHE A 194 -4.53 43.35 -28.19
N ARG A 195 -3.61 42.82 -27.38
CA ARG A 195 -2.16 42.79 -27.60
C ARG A 195 -1.66 41.38 -27.26
N ASP A 196 -0.63 40.91 -27.96
CA ASP A 196 -0.08 39.58 -27.69
C ASP A 196 0.80 39.55 -26.44
N PRO A 197 0.78 38.44 -25.66
CA PRO A 197 -0.10 37.28 -25.83
C PRO A 197 -1.52 37.53 -25.27
N CYS A 198 -2.55 37.04 -25.97
CA CYS A 198 -3.96 37.19 -25.56
C CYS A 198 -4.85 36.09 -26.18
N VAL A 199 -5.94 35.72 -25.49
CA VAL A 199 -7.00 34.84 -26.01
C VAL A 199 -7.85 35.60 -27.04
N ARG A 200 -7.80 35.16 -28.30
CA ARG A 200 -8.45 35.82 -29.45
C ARG A 200 -9.63 35.07 -30.06
N SER A 201 -9.93 33.87 -29.57
CA SER A 201 -11.01 33.05 -30.09
C SER A 201 -11.47 32.01 -29.07
N GLY A 202 -12.73 31.58 -29.16
CA GLY A 202 -13.26 30.52 -28.31
C GLY A 202 -14.70 30.19 -28.65
N ARG A 203 -15.33 29.32 -27.85
CA ARG A 203 -16.74 28.95 -27.98
C ARG A 203 -17.61 29.74 -26.99
N PRO A 204 -18.80 30.21 -27.40
CA PRO A 204 -19.75 30.88 -26.53
C PRO A 204 -20.34 29.91 -25.48
N THR A 205 -19.93 30.09 -24.23
CA THR A 205 -20.09 29.11 -23.15
C THR A 205 -20.81 29.71 -21.95
N LEU A 206 -21.75 28.98 -21.36
CA LEU A 206 -22.34 29.30 -20.06
C LEU A 206 -21.43 28.78 -18.95
N VAL A 207 -21.26 29.54 -17.87
CA VAL A 207 -20.35 29.18 -16.78
C VAL A 207 -20.95 29.50 -15.42
N THR A 208 -20.77 28.59 -14.47
CA THR A 208 -21.05 28.79 -13.05
C THR A 208 -19.88 28.27 -12.23
N SER A 209 -19.63 28.87 -11.06
CA SER A 209 -18.66 28.43 -10.07
C SER A 209 -19.08 28.98 -8.72
N SER A 210 -19.55 28.13 -7.82
CA SER A 210 -20.04 28.49 -6.49
C SER A 210 -21.25 29.44 -6.43
N LEU A 211 -21.78 29.90 -7.57
CA LEU A 211 -23.01 30.70 -7.68
C LEU A 211 -24.00 29.95 -8.59
N SER A 212 -25.13 29.53 -8.02
CA SER A 212 -26.22 28.89 -8.74
C SER A 212 -26.86 29.94 -9.65
N ALA A 213 -27.18 29.56 -10.87
CA ALA A 213 -27.80 30.46 -11.82
C ALA A 213 -28.65 29.71 -12.83
N SER A 214 -29.66 30.39 -13.38
CA SER A 214 -30.44 29.90 -14.51
C SER A 214 -30.38 30.84 -15.71
N PHE A 215 -30.27 30.25 -16.90
CA PHE A 215 -30.05 30.94 -18.16
C PHE A 215 -31.27 30.79 -19.08
N ALA A 216 -31.61 31.88 -19.76
CA ALA A 216 -32.64 31.99 -20.78
C ALA A 216 -32.10 32.74 -22.00
N SER A 217 -32.79 32.64 -23.14
CA SER A 217 -32.49 33.43 -24.34
C SER A 217 -31.02 33.36 -24.79
N TYR A 218 -30.41 32.17 -24.80
CA TYR A 218 -29.05 32.02 -25.31
C TYR A 218 -29.05 32.33 -26.81
N ARG A 219 -28.19 33.26 -27.23
CA ARG A 219 -28.01 33.66 -28.62
C ARG A 219 -26.54 33.95 -28.90
N ALA A 220 -25.98 33.25 -29.89
CA ALA A 220 -24.65 33.53 -30.42
C ALA A 220 -24.73 33.81 -31.93
N GLU A 221 -24.21 34.95 -32.36
CA GLU A 221 -24.09 35.37 -33.76
C GLU A 221 -22.62 35.38 -34.14
N ILE A 222 -22.23 34.45 -35.00
CA ILE A 222 -20.85 34.18 -35.37
C ILE A 222 -20.67 34.64 -36.82
N SER A 223 -19.94 35.73 -37.00
CA SER A 223 -19.59 36.25 -38.32
C SER A 223 -18.24 35.75 -38.80
N GLU A 224 -17.39 35.24 -37.90
CA GLU A 224 -16.07 34.72 -38.25
C GLU A 224 -15.63 33.57 -37.34
N THR A 225 -15.60 32.36 -37.89
CA THR A 225 -15.11 31.16 -37.19
C THR A 225 -13.59 31.17 -37.04
N ALA A 226 -13.09 30.47 -36.02
CA ALA A 226 -11.68 30.19 -35.81
C ALA A 226 -11.45 28.68 -35.75
N LYS A 227 -10.24 28.23 -36.06
CA LYS A 227 -9.87 26.84 -35.76
C LYS A 227 -9.72 26.69 -34.24
N PRO A 228 -10.23 25.60 -33.64
CA PRO A 228 -9.90 25.28 -32.27
C PRO A 228 -8.37 25.25 -32.09
N PRO A 229 -7.84 25.62 -30.91
CA PRO A 229 -6.41 25.51 -30.65
C PRO A 229 -5.96 24.06 -30.92
N THR A 230 -4.99 23.90 -31.83
CA THR A 230 -4.45 22.58 -32.14
C THR A 230 -3.62 22.11 -30.96
N ARG A 231 -4.05 21.03 -30.32
CA ARG A 231 -3.22 20.36 -29.32
C ARG A 231 -1.95 19.84 -30.00
N PRO A 232 -0.76 20.03 -29.40
CA PRO A 232 0.45 19.39 -29.89
C PRO A 232 0.21 17.88 -30.02
N ARG A 233 0.57 17.30 -31.16
CA ARG A 233 0.54 15.84 -31.28
C ARG A 233 1.60 15.25 -30.36
N PRO A 234 1.28 14.18 -29.61
CA PRO A 234 2.30 13.42 -28.90
C PRO A 234 3.42 13.02 -29.86
N PRO A 235 4.69 13.07 -29.43
CA PRO A 235 5.80 12.64 -30.25
C PRO A 235 5.67 11.16 -30.60
N THR A 236 6.27 10.76 -31.72
CA THR A 236 6.29 9.35 -32.11
C THR A 236 6.95 8.48 -31.05
N TYR A 237 6.44 7.28 -30.82
CA TYR A 237 7.05 6.31 -29.91
C TYR A 237 8.34 5.75 -30.50
N THR A 238 9.48 6.04 -29.85
CA THR A 238 10.83 5.78 -30.38
C THR A 238 11.68 4.84 -29.52
N LEU A 239 11.15 4.29 -28.43
CA LEU A 239 11.95 3.43 -27.57
C LEU A 239 12.50 2.20 -28.33
N PRO A 240 13.76 1.82 -28.06
CA PRO A 240 14.31 0.59 -28.59
C PRO A 240 13.57 -0.62 -28.00
N PRO A 241 13.43 -1.72 -28.75
CA PRO A 241 12.74 -2.91 -28.26
C PRO A 241 13.46 -3.50 -27.06
N MET A 242 12.75 -3.71 -25.95
CA MET A 242 13.30 -4.40 -24.77
C MET A 242 13.45 -5.91 -24.97
N SER A 243 12.76 -6.45 -25.97
CA SER A 243 12.72 -7.86 -26.30
C SER A 243 12.72 -8.07 -27.80
N SER A 244 13.34 -9.15 -28.27
CA SER A 244 13.18 -9.62 -29.65
C SER A 244 11.82 -10.29 -29.89
N MET A 245 11.08 -10.63 -28.83
CA MET A 245 9.72 -11.17 -28.95
C MET A 245 8.78 -10.10 -29.49
N ARG A 246 8.14 -10.40 -30.62
CA ARG A 246 7.28 -9.46 -31.33
C ARG A 246 5.99 -10.10 -31.79
N THR A 247 4.87 -9.39 -31.62
CA THR A 247 3.53 -9.73 -32.10
C THR A 247 2.96 -8.54 -32.90
N ARG A 248 1.62 -8.46 -33.07
CA ARG A 248 0.97 -7.41 -33.87
C ARG A 248 1.21 -6.01 -33.26
N ALA A 249 1.72 -5.09 -34.07
CA ALA A 249 1.80 -3.67 -33.75
C ALA A 249 0.42 -3.00 -33.95
N THR A 250 -0.08 -2.32 -32.91
CA THR A 250 -1.38 -1.63 -32.94
C THR A 250 -1.24 -0.11 -32.86
N GLY A 251 -0.04 0.41 -32.60
CA GLY A 251 0.18 1.82 -32.30
C GLY A 251 -0.08 2.21 -30.85
N PHE A 252 -0.51 1.26 -30.00
CA PHE A 252 -0.84 1.48 -28.59
C PHE A 252 -0.35 0.32 -27.73
N PHE A 253 -0.12 0.57 -26.45
CA PHE A 253 0.16 -0.50 -25.49
C PHE A 253 -1.06 -1.41 -25.32
N ARG A 254 -0.82 -2.71 -25.15
CA ARG A 254 -1.86 -3.71 -24.89
C ARG A 254 -1.28 -4.89 -24.11
N VAL A 255 -2.13 -5.80 -23.63
CA VAL A 255 -1.68 -7.06 -23.02
C VAL A 255 -1.88 -8.25 -23.94
N GLU A 256 -0.98 -9.23 -23.86
CA GLU A 256 -1.08 -10.49 -24.57
C GLU A 256 -0.49 -11.62 -23.74
N LYS A 257 -1.12 -12.79 -23.76
CA LYS A 257 -0.54 -13.99 -23.17
C LYS A 257 0.24 -14.76 -24.23
N ILE A 258 1.56 -14.83 -24.07
CA ILE A 258 2.48 -15.53 -24.96
C ILE A 258 3.01 -16.76 -24.22
N GLY A 259 2.58 -17.95 -24.64
CA GLY A 259 2.84 -19.19 -23.91
C GLY A 259 2.14 -19.21 -22.54
N ASP A 260 2.90 -19.49 -21.48
CA ASP A 260 2.39 -19.50 -20.11
C ASP A 260 2.43 -18.11 -19.43
N ARG A 261 2.95 -17.07 -20.12
CA ARG A 261 3.24 -15.75 -19.55
C ARG A 261 2.44 -14.62 -20.16
N TRP A 262 2.03 -13.68 -19.32
CA TRP A 262 1.46 -12.41 -19.74
C TRP A 262 2.55 -11.39 -20.02
N TRP A 263 2.34 -10.59 -21.05
CA TRP A 263 3.22 -9.49 -21.42
C TRP A 263 2.40 -8.24 -21.68
N VAL A 264 2.98 -7.07 -21.38
CA VAL A 264 2.62 -5.86 -22.09
C VAL A 264 3.27 -5.92 -23.48
N ILE A 265 2.56 -5.45 -24.50
CA ILE A 265 3.06 -5.30 -25.86
C ILE A 265 3.12 -3.81 -26.17
N ASP A 266 4.28 -3.34 -26.60
CA ASP A 266 4.50 -1.93 -26.95
C ASP A 266 3.75 -1.55 -28.26
N PRO A 267 3.61 -0.24 -28.56
CA PRO A 267 2.98 0.24 -29.80
C PRO A 267 3.52 -0.37 -31.10
N ARG A 268 4.79 -0.82 -31.09
CA ARG A 268 5.53 -1.39 -32.24
C ARG A 268 5.44 -2.92 -32.29
N GLY A 269 4.76 -3.53 -31.33
CA GLY A 269 4.49 -4.97 -31.23
C GLY A 269 5.49 -5.75 -30.38
N HIS A 270 6.45 -5.14 -29.68
CA HIS A 270 7.45 -5.88 -28.90
C HIS A 270 6.97 -6.16 -27.48
N ALA A 271 7.38 -7.31 -26.93
CA ALA A 271 7.14 -7.61 -25.53
C ALA A 271 7.87 -6.60 -24.62
N PHE A 272 7.13 -6.06 -23.67
CA PHE A 272 7.50 -5.02 -22.73
C PHE A 272 7.20 -5.48 -21.31
N TYR A 273 8.06 -5.11 -20.37
CA TYR A 273 7.85 -5.35 -18.94
C TYR A 273 7.93 -4.00 -18.23
N VAL A 274 6.90 -3.63 -17.49
CA VAL A 274 6.80 -2.30 -16.85
C VAL A 274 7.71 -2.26 -15.62
N VAL A 275 8.71 -1.37 -15.63
CA VAL A 275 9.60 -1.10 -14.50
C VAL A 275 9.53 0.39 -14.21
N GLY A 276 8.66 0.76 -13.28
CA GLY A 276 8.34 2.14 -12.98
C GLY A 276 8.72 2.60 -11.58
N THR A 277 8.57 3.90 -11.36
CA THR A 277 8.60 4.53 -10.04
C THR A 277 7.47 5.56 -9.96
N ASP A 278 6.82 5.62 -8.81
CA ASP A 278 5.75 6.58 -8.55
C ASP A 278 6.34 7.93 -8.07
N HIS A 279 5.52 8.98 -8.16
CA HIS A 279 5.76 10.34 -7.66
C HIS A 279 7.04 11.03 -8.17
N VAL A 280 7.41 10.82 -9.44
CA VAL A 280 8.46 11.62 -10.12
C VAL A 280 7.92 13.04 -10.35
N ASN A 281 7.92 13.83 -9.27
CA ASN A 281 7.17 15.07 -9.17
C ASN A 281 8.08 16.19 -8.65
N TYR A 282 8.06 17.32 -9.35
CA TYR A 282 8.84 18.50 -8.99
C TYR A 282 8.35 19.13 -7.68
N GLU A 283 7.03 19.16 -7.47
CA GLU A 283 6.42 19.75 -6.27
C GLU A 283 6.53 18.82 -5.05
N ALA A 284 6.53 17.51 -5.28
CA ALA A 284 6.62 16.48 -4.24
C ALA A 284 5.64 16.72 -3.06
N HIS A 285 5.98 16.29 -1.85
CA HIS A 285 5.07 16.34 -0.70
C HIS A 285 5.19 17.66 0.08
N TRP A 286 4.04 18.30 0.32
CA TRP A 286 3.90 19.42 1.25
C TRP A 286 4.06 18.94 2.69
N CYS A 287 4.75 19.72 3.53
CA CYS A 287 4.81 19.49 4.97
C CYS A 287 3.99 20.56 5.69
N GLU A 288 2.90 20.14 6.35
CA GLU A 288 2.00 21.03 7.11
C GLU A 288 2.75 21.86 8.15
N LYS A 289 3.64 21.22 8.93
CA LYS A 289 4.40 21.89 10.00
C LYS A 289 5.40 22.92 9.47
N LEU A 290 5.94 22.70 8.28
CA LEU A 290 6.89 23.63 7.65
C LEU A 290 6.17 24.76 6.90
N GLY A 291 4.94 24.53 6.44
CA GLY A 291 4.22 25.47 5.56
C GLY A 291 4.83 25.56 4.17
N TYR A 292 5.55 24.51 3.71
CA TYR A 292 6.06 24.38 2.34
C TYR A 292 6.43 22.92 2.01
N ALA A 293 6.66 22.62 0.73
CA ALA A 293 7.25 21.35 0.26
C ALA A 293 8.78 21.45 0.23
N PRO A 294 9.53 20.74 1.10
CA PRO A 294 10.97 20.91 1.22
C PRO A 294 11.74 20.47 -0.03
N TYR A 295 11.34 19.37 -0.67
CA TYR A 295 11.98 18.93 -1.91
C TYR A 295 11.82 19.95 -3.04
N SER A 296 10.59 20.43 -3.31
CA SER A 296 10.30 21.46 -4.33
C SER A 296 11.17 22.69 -4.14
N ARG A 297 11.29 23.19 -2.90
CA ARG A 297 12.16 24.33 -2.57
C ARG A 297 13.63 24.04 -2.94
N ASN A 298 14.14 22.86 -2.57
CA ASN A 298 15.52 22.47 -2.81
C ASN A 298 15.82 22.30 -4.31
N VAL A 299 14.94 21.65 -5.07
CA VAL A 299 15.13 21.46 -6.52
C VAL A 299 14.95 22.75 -7.31
N LYS A 300 14.05 23.64 -6.87
CA LYS A 300 13.93 24.99 -7.44
C LYS A 300 15.24 25.76 -7.34
N GLU A 301 15.88 25.70 -6.17
CA GLU A 301 17.17 26.35 -5.98
C GLU A 301 18.29 25.68 -6.79
N LYS A 302 18.31 24.34 -6.83
CA LYS A 302 19.35 23.56 -7.53
C LYS A 302 19.30 23.66 -9.05
N TYR A 303 18.11 23.57 -9.65
CA TYR A 303 17.94 23.46 -11.11
C TYR A 303 17.47 24.74 -11.78
N LYS A 304 16.97 25.72 -11.00
CA LYS A 304 16.45 27.02 -11.46
C LYS A 304 15.19 26.95 -12.34
N SER A 305 14.85 25.78 -12.89
CA SER A 305 13.63 25.51 -13.65
C SER A 305 13.19 24.05 -13.50
N GLU A 306 11.89 23.80 -13.62
CA GLU A 306 11.33 22.44 -13.63
C GLU A 306 11.83 21.64 -14.85
N ASP A 307 12.03 22.27 -16.01
CA ASP A 307 12.52 21.59 -17.22
C ASP A 307 13.92 21.00 -17.03
N ALA A 308 14.83 21.76 -16.41
CA ALA A 308 16.18 21.30 -16.08
C ALA A 308 16.17 20.16 -15.05
N TRP A 309 15.29 20.25 -14.04
CA TRP A 309 15.06 19.14 -13.10
C TRP A 309 14.53 17.90 -13.83
N ALA A 310 13.54 18.05 -14.71
CA ALA A 310 12.90 16.96 -15.43
C ALA A 310 13.90 16.24 -16.35
N ALA A 311 14.78 16.99 -17.02
CA ALA A 311 15.89 16.43 -17.79
C ALA A 311 16.82 15.58 -16.89
N SER A 312 17.26 16.13 -15.74
CA SER A 312 18.10 15.40 -14.78
C SER A 312 17.43 14.16 -14.19
N ALA A 313 16.15 14.27 -13.79
CA ALA A 313 15.39 13.17 -13.20
C ALA A 313 15.21 12.03 -14.20
N THR A 314 14.83 12.33 -15.44
CA THR A 314 14.60 11.30 -16.47
C THR A 314 15.87 10.63 -16.95
N GLU A 315 17.00 11.34 -17.06
CA GLU A 315 18.30 10.72 -17.34
C GLU A 315 18.73 9.75 -16.22
N ARG A 316 18.56 10.15 -14.96
CA ARG A 316 18.84 9.27 -13.80
C ARG A 316 17.97 8.02 -13.81
N LEU A 317 16.67 8.16 -14.02
CA LEU A 317 15.75 7.03 -14.10
C LEU A 317 16.13 6.03 -15.20
N LYS A 318 16.46 6.53 -16.40
CA LYS A 318 16.96 5.67 -17.50
C LYS A 318 18.27 5.00 -17.15
N ALA A 319 19.22 5.72 -16.53
CA ALA A 319 20.48 5.15 -16.07
C ALA A 319 20.29 4.07 -15.00
N TRP A 320 19.24 4.19 -14.18
CA TRP A 320 18.84 3.19 -13.19
C TRP A 320 17.91 2.10 -13.75
N GLY A 321 17.71 2.06 -15.08
CA GLY A 321 16.98 1.03 -15.78
C GLY A 321 15.46 1.10 -15.66
N PHE A 322 14.90 2.18 -15.12
CA PHE A 322 13.45 2.42 -15.18
C PHE A 322 13.04 2.78 -16.62
N ASN A 323 11.84 2.34 -17.00
CA ASN A 323 11.28 2.58 -18.35
C ASN A 323 9.90 3.24 -18.33
N THR A 324 9.31 3.41 -17.14
CA THR A 324 7.93 3.88 -16.97
C THR A 324 7.84 4.91 -15.84
N LEU A 325 7.09 5.98 -16.08
CA LEU A 325 6.63 6.94 -15.09
C LEU A 325 5.33 6.41 -14.47
N GLY A 326 5.39 6.12 -13.18
CA GLY A 326 4.26 5.63 -12.40
C GLY A 326 3.26 6.73 -12.05
N ALA A 327 2.44 6.49 -11.04
CA ALA A 327 1.42 7.44 -10.62
C ALA A 327 2.05 8.73 -10.05
N GLY A 328 1.38 9.87 -10.26
CA GLY A 328 1.75 11.13 -9.60
C GLY A 328 2.97 11.87 -10.17
N HIS A 329 3.39 11.62 -11.42
CA HIS A 329 4.52 12.33 -12.05
C HIS A 329 4.14 13.70 -12.62
N SER A 330 5.12 14.62 -12.69
CA SER A 330 4.98 15.92 -13.37
C SER A 330 4.85 15.75 -14.89
N GLU A 331 4.07 16.59 -15.58
CA GLU A 331 3.97 16.51 -17.05
C GLU A 331 5.31 16.79 -17.76
N SER A 332 6.16 17.61 -17.14
CA SER A 332 7.50 18.00 -17.64
C SER A 332 8.45 16.82 -17.88
N VAL A 333 8.24 15.67 -17.23
CA VAL A 333 9.05 14.45 -17.42
C VAL A 333 8.56 13.53 -18.54
N ARG A 334 7.36 13.77 -19.09
CA ARG A 334 6.82 12.96 -20.19
C ARG A 334 7.66 13.12 -21.46
N TYR A 335 7.63 12.08 -22.30
CA TYR A 335 8.31 12.04 -23.61
C TYR A 335 9.84 12.19 -23.59
N ARG A 336 10.48 11.97 -22.44
CA ARG A 336 11.96 11.97 -22.28
C ARG A 336 12.58 10.57 -22.29
N GLY A 337 11.94 9.64 -22.99
CA GLY A 337 12.36 8.24 -23.08
C GLY A 337 11.81 7.34 -21.98
N LEU A 338 10.69 7.72 -21.36
CA LEU A 338 9.95 6.91 -20.41
C LEU A 338 8.47 6.85 -20.84
N VAL A 339 7.88 5.65 -20.78
CA VAL A 339 6.43 5.44 -20.91
C VAL A 339 5.73 6.11 -19.74
N HIS A 340 4.48 6.55 -19.86
CA HIS A 340 3.78 7.19 -18.75
C HIS A 340 2.39 6.60 -18.51
N THR A 341 1.83 6.90 -17.33
CA THR A 341 0.48 6.50 -16.91
C THR A 341 -0.36 7.76 -16.62
N VAL A 342 -1.69 7.65 -16.64
CA VAL A 342 -2.57 8.78 -16.26
C VAL A 342 -3.54 8.33 -15.18
N PHE A 343 -3.81 9.22 -14.23
CA PHE A 343 -4.67 8.94 -13.08
C PHE A 343 -6.07 9.51 -13.32
N LEU A 344 -7.11 8.68 -13.17
CA LEU A 344 -8.51 9.10 -13.28
C LEU A 344 -9.24 8.86 -11.96
N SER A 345 -9.44 9.92 -11.17
CA SER A 345 -10.09 9.83 -9.84
C SER A 345 -11.61 9.84 -9.91
N LEU A 346 -12.21 8.96 -10.72
CA LEU A 346 -13.65 8.98 -11.01
C LEU A 346 -14.53 8.67 -9.78
N GLY A 347 -14.17 7.65 -9.00
CA GLY A 347 -14.91 7.28 -7.80
C GLY A 347 -14.70 8.26 -6.67
N THR A 348 -13.44 8.59 -6.37
CA THR A 348 -13.07 9.48 -5.27
C THR A 348 -13.62 10.90 -5.49
N ALA A 349 -13.60 11.41 -6.72
CA ALA A 349 -14.16 12.73 -7.01
C ALA A 349 -15.69 12.75 -6.87
N PHE A 350 -16.38 11.64 -7.18
CA PHE A 350 -17.83 11.57 -7.05
C PHE A 350 -18.32 11.59 -5.61
N THR A 351 -17.49 11.25 -4.61
CA THR A 351 -17.90 11.28 -3.20
C THR A 351 -18.32 12.67 -2.72
N ALA A 352 -17.96 13.74 -3.45
CA ALA A 352 -18.45 15.09 -3.18
C ALA A 352 -19.96 15.28 -3.53
N TYR A 353 -20.52 14.41 -4.38
CA TYR A 353 -21.93 14.44 -4.80
C TYR A 353 -22.77 13.37 -4.10
N GLY A 354 -22.18 12.19 -3.84
CA GLY A 354 -22.81 11.07 -3.16
C GLY A 354 -21.84 9.94 -2.86
N ASP A 355 -21.89 9.41 -1.64
CA ASP A 355 -20.97 8.40 -1.15
C ASP A 355 -21.71 7.24 -0.48
N ILE A 356 -21.13 6.03 -0.60
CA ILE A 356 -21.44 4.93 0.32
C ILE A 356 -20.60 5.11 1.58
N ALA A 357 -19.27 5.26 1.40
CA ALA A 357 -18.34 5.48 2.50
C ALA A 357 -17.75 6.90 2.39
N PRO A 358 -17.82 7.71 3.46
CA PRO A 358 -17.37 9.10 3.39
C PRO A 358 -15.86 9.19 3.25
N ARG A 359 -15.40 10.23 2.57
CA ARG A 359 -13.98 10.56 2.48
C ARG A 359 -13.50 11.19 3.79
N THR A 360 -12.81 10.42 4.62
CA THR A 360 -12.23 10.89 5.90
C THR A 360 -10.75 11.21 5.78
N THR A 361 -10.06 10.60 4.81
CA THR A 361 -8.63 10.83 4.50
C THR A 361 -8.48 11.17 3.01
N TRP A 362 -7.54 10.54 2.29
CA TRP A 362 -7.37 10.77 0.85
C TRP A 362 -8.44 10.07 0.00
N THR A 363 -9.11 9.02 0.49
CA THR A 363 -10.13 8.26 -0.28
C THR A 363 -11.45 8.07 0.46
N GLY A 364 -12.49 7.77 -0.31
CA GLY A 364 -13.84 7.37 0.12
C GLY A 364 -14.37 6.28 -0.82
N PHE A 365 -15.68 6.02 -0.80
CA PHE A 365 -16.32 5.14 -1.79
C PHE A 365 -17.58 5.79 -2.37
N PRO A 366 -17.72 5.92 -3.71
CA PRO A 366 -18.86 6.60 -4.33
C PRO A 366 -20.18 5.85 -4.18
N ASP A 367 -21.32 6.58 -4.18
CA ASP A 367 -22.62 5.95 -4.42
C ASP A 367 -22.80 5.61 -5.90
N VAL A 368 -22.42 4.39 -6.27
CA VAL A 368 -22.54 3.84 -7.63
C VAL A 368 -24.00 3.58 -8.08
N PHE A 369 -24.97 3.75 -7.17
CA PHE A 369 -26.40 3.67 -7.48
C PHE A 369 -27.04 5.05 -7.64
N ASP A 370 -26.32 6.13 -7.34
CA ASP A 370 -26.77 7.48 -7.66
C ASP A 370 -26.91 7.61 -9.19
N PRO A 371 -28.08 8.05 -9.70
CA PRO A 371 -28.30 8.16 -11.14
C PRO A 371 -27.33 9.13 -11.84
N ARG A 372 -26.70 10.05 -11.10
CA ARG A 372 -25.72 11.01 -11.62
C ARG A 372 -24.34 10.38 -11.85
N PHE A 373 -24.03 9.25 -11.20
CA PHE A 373 -22.68 8.65 -11.23
C PHE A 373 -22.21 8.32 -12.65
N ALA A 374 -23.09 7.73 -13.48
CA ALA A 374 -22.72 7.35 -14.84
C ALA A 374 -22.42 8.55 -15.74
N GLU A 375 -23.24 9.60 -15.68
CA GLU A 375 -23.00 10.80 -16.47
C GLU A 375 -21.79 11.58 -15.95
N PHE A 376 -21.55 11.60 -14.63
CA PHE A 376 -20.32 12.13 -14.05
C PHE A 376 -19.08 11.45 -14.61
N CYS A 377 -19.01 10.11 -14.55
CA CYS A 377 -17.88 9.35 -15.06
C CYS A 377 -17.64 9.63 -16.55
N LYS A 378 -18.71 9.76 -17.34
CA LYS A 378 -18.62 10.07 -18.78
C LYS A 378 -18.10 11.47 -19.06
N ILE A 379 -18.55 12.47 -18.32
CA ILE A 379 -18.05 13.86 -18.43
C ILE A 379 -16.56 13.89 -18.05
N GLU A 380 -16.20 13.33 -16.91
CA GLU A 380 -14.82 13.32 -16.41
C GLU A 380 -13.88 12.50 -17.30
N ALA A 381 -14.31 11.32 -17.76
CA ALA A 381 -13.51 10.51 -18.68
C ALA A 381 -13.27 11.25 -20.00
N ARG A 382 -14.27 11.91 -20.59
CA ARG A 382 -14.08 12.74 -21.79
C ARG A 382 -13.08 13.86 -21.56
N LYS A 383 -13.22 14.59 -20.46
CA LYS A 383 -12.34 15.71 -20.11
C LYS A 383 -10.90 15.25 -19.93
N GLN A 384 -10.69 14.19 -19.15
CA GLN A 384 -9.37 13.74 -18.72
C GLN A 384 -8.68 12.83 -19.75
N CYS A 385 -9.42 12.05 -20.55
CA CYS A 385 -8.82 11.19 -21.58
C CYS A 385 -8.57 11.92 -22.89
N ALA A 386 -9.36 12.94 -23.24
CA ALA A 386 -9.23 13.67 -24.52
C ALA A 386 -7.79 14.14 -24.84
N PRO A 387 -6.97 14.63 -23.88
CA PRO A 387 -5.58 15.02 -24.15
C PRO A 387 -4.68 13.86 -24.61
N HIS A 388 -5.07 12.61 -24.36
CA HIS A 388 -4.19 11.44 -24.52
C HIS A 388 -4.67 10.41 -25.56
N THR A 389 -5.86 10.57 -26.15
CA THR A 389 -6.52 9.58 -27.04
C THR A 389 -5.67 8.99 -28.19
N ASN A 390 -4.60 9.66 -28.60
CA ASN A 390 -3.69 9.22 -29.66
C ASN A 390 -2.22 9.20 -29.21
N ASP A 391 -1.97 9.11 -27.91
CA ASP A 391 -0.64 9.15 -27.34
C ASP A 391 0.02 7.76 -27.29
N PRO A 392 0.95 7.42 -28.19
CA PRO A 392 1.56 6.10 -28.19
C PRO A 392 2.51 5.88 -27.00
N TRP A 393 2.81 6.90 -26.18
CA TRP A 393 3.61 6.77 -24.97
C TRP A 393 2.80 6.49 -23.71
N LEU A 394 1.47 6.56 -23.78
CA LEU A 394 0.59 6.27 -22.65
C LEU A 394 0.42 4.76 -22.50
N LEU A 395 0.85 4.21 -21.36
CA LEU A 395 0.60 2.82 -21.01
C LEU A 395 -0.90 2.56 -20.79
N GLY A 396 -1.58 3.48 -20.10
CA GLY A 396 -2.99 3.39 -19.77
C GLY A 396 -3.39 4.24 -18.57
N TYR A 397 -4.65 4.08 -18.17
CA TYR A 397 -5.29 4.84 -17.10
C TYR A 397 -5.44 4.02 -15.82
N PHE A 398 -5.00 4.56 -14.68
CA PHE A 398 -5.42 4.08 -13.37
C PHE A 398 -6.80 4.64 -13.03
N LEU A 399 -7.65 3.80 -12.45
CA LEU A 399 -8.97 4.14 -11.91
C LEU A 399 -8.86 4.39 -10.41
N ASP A 400 -8.84 5.63 -9.95
CA ASP A 400 -8.71 5.93 -8.51
C ASP A 400 -7.45 5.31 -7.85
N ASN A 401 -7.29 5.56 -6.55
CA ASN A 401 -6.31 4.91 -5.67
C ASN A 401 -7.08 4.33 -4.48
N GLU A 402 -6.81 3.11 -4.04
CA GLU A 402 -7.14 2.65 -2.68
C GLU A 402 -8.52 3.08 -2.14
N LEU A 403 -9.57 2.91 -2.96
CA LEU A 403 -10.94 3.20 -2.53
C LEU A 403 -11.30 2.35 -1.31
N GLU A 404 -12.26 2.83 -0.52
CA GLU A 404 -12.72 2.22 0.73
C GLU A 404 -13.56 0.93 0.52
N TRP A 405 -13.02 -0.05 -0.21
CA TRP A 405 -13.68 -1.31 -0.57
C TRP A 405 -14.11 -2.14 0.65
N PHE A 406 -13.45 -1.95 1.79
CA PHE A 406 -13.76 -2.59 3.07
C PHE A 406 -14.63 -1.72 3.99
N GLY A 407 -15.18 -0.61 3.49
CA GLY A 407 -15.90 0.38 4.28
C GLY A 407 -15.09 0.90 5.48
N LYS A 408 -15.79 1.53 6.43
CA LYS A 408 -15.15 2.10 7.63
C LYS A 408 -15.04 1.11 8.79
N ASN A 409 -15.11 -0.19 8.54
CA ASN A 409 -14.90 -1.20 9.58
C ASN A 409 -13.86 -2.27 9.20
N GLY A 410 -13.27 -2.18 8.00
CA GLY A 410 -12.23 -3.11 7.55
C GLY A 410 -12.74 -4.52 7.20
N THR A 411 -14.06 -4.74 7.12
CA THR A 411 -14.63 -6.06 6.82
C THR A 411 -14.99 -6.23 5.35
N GLU A 412 -14.97 -7.45 4.81
CA GLU A 412 -15.30 -7.72 3.40
C GLU A 412 -16.75 -7.33 3.01
N THR A 413 -17.59 -7.05 4.01
CA THR A 413 -18.96 -6.55 3.86
C THR A 413 -19.13 -5.10 4.31
N GLY A 414 -18.04 -4.39 4.61
CA GLY A 414 -18.05 -3.08 5.25
C GLY A 414 -18.81 -2.00 4.49
N LEU A 415 -18.81 -2.05 3.16
CA LEU A 415 -19.64 -1.16 2.34
C LEU A 415 -21.15 -1.32 2.58
N VAL A 416 -21.59 -2.49 3.05
CA VAL A 416 -22.99 -2.69 3.44
C VAL A 416 -23.28 -2.07 4.80
N ASP A 417 -22.32 -2.12 5.73
CA ASP A 417 -22.44 -1.39 7.01
C ASP A 417 -22.56 0.12 6.76
N GLU A 418 -21.73 0.67 5.88
CA GLU A 418 -21.82 2.07 5.47
C GLU A 418 -23.14 2.39 4.76
N THR A 419 -23.60 1.49 3.88
CA THR A 419 -24.92 1.62 3.23
C THR A 419 -26.04 1.63 4.26
N MET A 420 -25.96 0.82 5.33
CA MET A 420 -27.02 0.72 6.33
C MET A 420 -27.15 2.00 7.16
N LYS A 421 -26.05 2.73 7.39
CA LYS A 421 -26.06 4.03 8.08
C LYS A 421 -26.76 5.14 7.29
N LYS A 422 -26.93 4.97 5.97
CA LYS A 422 -27.61 5.95 5.11
C LYS A 422 -29.14 5.94 5.31
N PRO A 423 -29.82 7.08 5.11
CA PRO A 423 -31.28 7.15 5.21
C PRO A 423 -31.98 6.26 4.16
N ALA A 424 -33.23 5.89 4.43
CA ALA A 424 -34.04 5.03 3.54
C ALA A 424 -34.17 5.55 2.09
N SER A 425 -34.05 6.87 1.91
CA SER A 425 -34.10 7.54 0.59
C SER A 425 -32.80 7.41 -0.20
N HIS A 426 -31.68 7.05 0.42
CA HIS A 426 -30.37 7.00 -0.22
C HIS A 426 -30.32 5.95 -1.35
N PRO A 427 -29.72 6.25 -2.52
CA PRO A 427 -29.74 5.32 -3.65
C PRO A 427 -29.14 3.94 -3.34
N ALA A 428 -27.96 3.89 -2.70
CA ALA A 428 -27.37 2.62 -2.24
C ALA A 428 -28.30 1.83 -1.29
N LYS A 429 -28.95 2.50 -0.33
CA LYS A 429 -29.89 1.87 0.61
C LYS A 429 -31.07 1.25 -0.12
N ARG A 430 -31.69 2.01 -1.04
CA ARG A 430 -32.80 1.51 -1.88
C ARG A 430 -32.37 0.33 -2.75
N ALA A 431 -31.16 0.36 -3.30
CA ALA A 431 -30.63 -0.74 -4.11
C ALA A 431 -30.42 -2.01 -3.27
N PHE A 432 -29.93 -1.89 -2.04
CA PHE A 432 -29.78 -3.03 -1.13
C PHE A 432 -31.14 -3.65 -0.80
N ILE A 433 -32.13 -2.84 -0.41
CA ILE A 433 -33.49 -3.31 -0.15
C ILE A 433 -34.12 -3.96 -1.38
N ALA A 434 -33.89 -3.41 -2.58
CA ALA A 434 -34.38 -3.99 -3.82
C ALA A 434 -33.76 -5.38 -4.12
N LEU A 435 -32.45 -5.56 -3.87
CA LEU A 435 -31.79 -6.85 -3.99
C LEU A 435 -32.43 -7.89 -3.06
N LEU A 436 -32.70 -7.51 -1.80
CA LEU A 436 -33.31 -8.38 -0.81
C LEU A 436 -34.78 -8.71 -1.15
N ARG A 437 -35.55 -7.72 -1.60
CA ARG A 437 -36.94 -7.92 -2.07
C ARG A 437 -36.97 -8.91 -3.23
N LYS A 438 -36.05 -8.79 -4.19
CA LYS A 438 -35.95 -9.73 -5.31
C LYS A 438 -35.61 -11.15 -4.84
N ARG A 439 -34.72 -11.30 -3.85
CA ARG A 439 -34.28 -12.61 -3.35
C ARG A 439 -35.33 -13.31 -2.48
N TYR A 440 -36.02 -12.58 -1.62
CA TYR A 440 -36.92 -13.17 -0.62
C TYR A 440 -38.41 -13.00 -0.91
N ALA A 441 -38.79 -12.10 -1.83
CA ALA A 441 -40.14 -11.66 -2.15
C ALA A 441 -40.91 -10.99 -0.99
N ALA A 442 -40.94 -11.60 0.20
CA ALA A 442 -41.60 -11.11 1.40
C ALA A 442 -40.63 -10.99 2.58
N VAL A 443 -40.81 -9.95 3.41
CA VAL A 443 -39.93 -9.69 4.58
C VAL A 443 -39.96 -10.85 5.59
N GLY A 444 -41.09 -11.57 5.69
CA GLY A 444 -41.19 -12.75 6.53
C GLY A 444 -40.25 -13.89 6.11
N ASN A 445 -39.95 -14.02 4.82
CA ASN A 445 -38.99 -15.01 4.32
C ASN A 445 -37.56 -14.61 4.69
N LEU A 446 -37.24 -13.32 4.57
CA LEU A 446 -35.98 -12.76 5.03
C LEU A 446 -35.82 -12.94 6.53
N ASN A 447 -36.84 -12.62 7.34
CA ASN A 447 -36.81 -12.80 8.79
C ASN A 447 -36.53 -14.24 9.20
N ARG A 448 -37.08 -15.24 8.48
CA ARG A 448 -36.73 -16.65 8.73
C ARG A 448 -35.28 -16.97 8.37
N ALA A 449 -34.78 -16.47 7.25
CA ALA A 449 -33.40 -16.71 6.81
C ALA A 449 -32.36 -16.03 7.72
N TRP A 450 -32.62 -14.77 8.09
CA TRP A 450 -31.72 -13.93 8.88
C TRP A 450 -31.92 -14.10 10.39
N LYS A 451 -32.98 -14.80 10.82
CA LYS A 451 -33.43 -14.85 12.22
C LYS A 451 -33.66 -13.44 12.80
N SER A 452 -34.22 -12.55 11.97
CA SER A 452 -34.58 -11.18 12.33
C SER A 452 -36.08 -11.01 12.53
N GLN A 453 -36.52 -9.82 12.94
CA GLN A 453 -37.92 -9.52 13.24
C GLN A 453 -38.39 -8.18 12.63
N TYR A 454 -37.97 -7.87 11.41
CA TYR A 454 -38.41 -6.63 10.75
C TYR A 454 -39.91 -6.70 10.42
N ALA A 455 -40.68 -5.72 10.89
CA ALA A 455 -42.13 -5.66 10.67
C ALA A 455 -42.51 -5.47 9.19
N SER A 456 -41.66 -4.77 8.42
CA SER A 456 -41.87 -4.47 7.00
C SER A 456 -40.54 -4.25 6.29
N TRP A 457 -40.59 -4.15 4.96
CA TRP A 457 -39.42 -3.72 4.16
C TRP A 457 -38.99 -2.29 4.52
N ASP A 458 -39.93 -1.41 4.87
CA ASP A 458 -39.63 -0.04 5.25
C ASP A 458 -38.97 0.02 6.64
N ALA A 459 -39.36 -0.86 7.56
CA ALA A 459 -38.66 -1.01 8.84
C ALA A 459 -37.19 -1.41 8.65
N LEU A 460 -36.91 -2.33 7.70
CA LEU A 460 -35.53 -2.66 7.33
C LEU A 460 -34.82 -1.51 6.61
N ALA A 461 -35.52 -0.75 5.75
CA ALA A 461 -34.96 0.41 5.08
C ALA A 461 -34.61 1.56 6.04
N SER A 462 -35.29 1.66 7.18
CA SER A 462 -35.00 2.65 8.22
C SER A 462 -34.00 2.18 9.27
N ALA A 463 -33.72 0.88 9.34
CA ALA A 463 -32.73 0.32 10.28
C ALA A 463 -31.32 0.80 9.93
N THR A 464 -30.51 1.14 10.94
CA THR A 464 -29.14 1.63 10.75
C THR A 464 -28.07 0.57 10.98
N GLU A 465 -28.42 -0.49 11.71
CA GLU A 465 -27.52 -1.61 12.00
C GLU A 465 -27.50 -2.62 10.86
N ALA A 466 -26.31 -3.14 10.56
CA ALA A 466 -26.17 -4.20 9.59
C ALA A 466 -26.66 -5.54 10.15
N PRO A 467 -27.37 -6.34 9.32
CA PRO A 467 -27.86 -7.64 9.73
C PRO A 467 -26.71 -8.62 9.99
N THR A 468 -26.89 -9.49 10.97
CA THR A 468 -25.90 -10.50 11.40
C THR A 468 -26.40 -11.92 11.12
N GLY A 469 -25.48 -12.88 11.00
CA GLY A 469 -25.79 -14.30 10.72
C GLY A 469 -25.43 -14.76 9.31
N GLY A 470 -25.41 -16.08 9.09
CA GLY A 470 -24.85 -16.70 7.88
C GLY A 470 -25.53 -16.28 6.57
N ALA A 471 -26.87 -16.32 6.51
CA ALA A 471 -27.62 -15.90 5.32
C ALA A 471 -27.48 -14.39 5.06
N ALA A 472 -27.55 -13.57 6.12
CA ALA A 472 -27.36 -12.12 6.04
C ALA A 472 -25.97 -11.77 5.51
N HIS A 473 -24.92 -12.45 5.98
CA HIS A 473 -23.57 -12.25 5.49
C HIS A 473 -23.42 -12.57 4.00
N GLN A 474 -24.05 -13.64 3.50
CA GLN A 474 -24.04 -13.96 2.06
C GLN A 474 -24.80 -12.90 1.22
N ASP A 475 -25.89 -12.35 1.75
CA ASP A 475 -26.62 -11.27 1.08
C ASP A 475 -25.81 -9.95 1.07
N ARG A 476 -25.10 -9.65 2.15
CA ARG A 476 -24.18 -8.51 2.24
C ARG A 476 -23.05 -8.65 1.21
N LEU A 477 -22.41 -9.81 1.13
CA LEU A 477 -21.39 -10.10 0.12
C LEU A 477 -21.94 -9.96 -1.30
N ALA A 478 -23.16 -10.44 -1.55
CA ALA A 478 -23.81 -10.28 -2.85
C ALA A 478 -24.02 -8.79 -3.21
N PHE A 479 -24.32 -7.94 -2.23
CA PHE A 479 -24.44 -6.51 -2.44
C PHE A 479 -23.09 -5.82 -2.69
N VAL A 480 -22.02 -6.19 -1.98
CA VAL A 480 -20.65 -5.72 -2.29
C VAL A 480 -20.23 -6.09 -3.71
N ARG A 481 -20.55 -7.31 -4.15
CA ARG A 481 -20.33 -7.74 -5.54
C ARG A 481 -21.14 -6.93 -6.54
N LEU A 482 -22.38 -6.55 -6.21
CA LEU A 482 -23.19 -5.66 -7.06
C LEU A 482 -22.60 -4.25 -7.14
N ILE A 483 -22.08 -3.71 -6.03
CA ILE A 483 -21.36 -2.44 -6.00
C ILE A 483 -20.16 -2.50 -6.95
N ALA A 484 -19.33 -3.52 -6.82
CA ALA A 484 -18.15 -3.70 -7.68
C ALA A 484 -18.53 -3.81 -9.17
N GLU A 485 -19.58 -4.58 -9.51
CA GLU A 485 -20.04 -4.70 -10.90
C GLU A 485 -20.45 -3.35 -11.48
N ARG A 486 -21.19 -2.54 -10.71
CA ARG A 486 -21.61 -1.20 -11.16
C ARG A 486 -20.43 -0.23 -11.27
N TYR A 487 -19.55 -0.20 -10.27
CA TYR A 487 -18.36 0.64 -10.28
C TYR A 487 -17.52 0.38 -11.54
N PHE A 488 -17.11 -0.87 -11.75
CA PHE A 488 -16.21 -1.21 -12.86
C PHE A 488 -16.88 -1.07 -14.22
N SER A 489 -18.14 -1.49 -14.37
CA SER A 489 -18.84 -1.34 -15.66
C SER A 489 -18.96 0.13 -16.06
N ILE A 490 -19.45 0.99 -15.17
CA ILE A 490 -19.69 2.41 -15.47
C ILE A 490 -18.39 3.15 -15.76
N THR A 491 -17.38 2.99 -14.90
CA THR A 491 -16.10 3.69 -15.06
C THR A 491 -15.34 3.22 -16.29
N CYS A 492 -15.28 1.91 -16.54
CA CYS A 492 -14.59 1.38 -17.72
C CYS A 492 -15.32 1.76 -19.01
N GLU A 493 -16.66 1.70 -19.05
CA GLU A 493 -17.42 2.09 -20.23
C GLU A 493 -17.24 3.58 -20.55
N ALA A 494 -17.25 4.45 -19.54
CA ALA A 494 -16.98 5.87 -19.72
C ALA A 494 -15.59 6.12 -20.34
N ILE A 495 -14.56 5.42 -19.86
CA ILE A 495 -13.21 5.52 -20.45
C ILE A 495 -13.20 4.98 -21.87
N ARG A 496 -13.78 3.81 -22.14
CA ARG A 496 -13.81 3.23 -23.50
C ARG A 496 -14.53 4.11 -24.52
N GLN A 497 -15.56 4.83 -24.09
CA GLN A 497 -16.25 5.81 -24.93
C GLN A 497 -15.39 7.04 -25.23
N ALA A 498 -14.55 7.47 -24.27
CA ALA A 498 -13.66 8.62 -24.43
C ALA A 498 -12.35 8.26 -25.16
N ASP A 499 -11.84 7.06 -24.92
CA ASP A 499 -10.59 6.50 -25.43
C ASP A 499 -10.70 4.97 -25.59
N PRO A 500 -10.93 4.47 -26.81
CA PRO A 500 -11.06 3.03 -27.05
C PRO A 500 -9.70 2.30 -27.13
N ASN A 501 -8.57 3.01 -27.17
CA ASN A 501 -7.27 2.43 -27.52
C ASN A 501 -6.40 2.10 -26.30
N HIS A 502 -6.38 2.96 -25.27
CA HIS A 502 -5.48 2.80 -24.12
C HIS A 502 -5.97 1.81 -23.07
N MET A 503 -5.06 1.15 -22.36
CA MET A 503 -5.43 0.17 -21.35
C MET A 503 -6.05 0.81 -20.11
N ILE A 504 -6.93 0.06 -19.44
CA ILE A 504 -7.44 0.37 -18.10
C ILE A 504 -6.66 -0.49 -17.10
N LEU A 505 -5.85 0.17 -16.27
CA LEU A 505 -4.81 -0.44 -15.43
C LEU A 505 -5.32 -0.85 -14.04
N GLY A 506 -6.62 -0.73 -13.78
CA GLY A 506 -7.23 -1.06 -12.49
C GLY A 506 -7.17 0.06 -11.47
N CYS A 507 -7.58 -0.26 -10.24
CA CYS A 507 -7.83 0.72 -9.19
C CYS A 507 -6.93 0.64 -7.96
N ARG A 508 -5.71 0.08 -8.14
CA ARG A 508 -4.64 0.11 -7.13
C ARG A 508 -5.15 -0.29 -5.75
N PHE A 509 -5.65 -1.52 -5.63
CA PHE A 509 -6.19 -2.03 -4.36
C PHE A 509 -5.11 -1.94 -3.26
N ALA A 510 -5.49 -1.48 -2.06
CA ALA A 510 -4.60 -1.42 -0.89
C ALA A 510 -4.34 -2.82 -0.32
N GLY A 511 -3.35 -3.52 -0.85
CA GLY A 511 -2.96 -4.88 -0.48
C GLY A 511 -3.92 -5.96 -0.97
N PHE A 512 -5.21 -5.83 -0.69
CA PHE A 512 -6.25 -6.80 -1.06
C PHE A 512 -7.60 -6.12 -1.35
N ALA A 513 -8.56 -6.91 -1.79
CA ALA A 513 -9.93 -6.51 -2.07
C ALA A 513 -10.89 -7.53 -1.46
N PRO A 514 -12.16 -7.18 -1.21
CA PRO A 514 -13.21 -8.15 -0.92
C PRO A 514 -13.29 -9.21 -2.04
N PRO A 515 -14.10 -10.28 -1.90
CA PRO A 515 -14.28 -11.30 -2.94
C PRO A 515 -14.92 -10.78 -4.26
N ILE A 516 -14.19 -9.95 -5.01
CA ILE A 516 -14.59 -9.22 -6.23
C ILE A 516 -13.52 -9.27 -7.34
N TRP A 517 -12.46 -10.05 -7.16
CA TRP A 517 -11.34 -10.15 -8.11
C TRP A 517 -11.77 -10.62 -9.51
N ASP A 518 -12.73 -11.54 -9.57
CA ASP A 518 -13.33 -12.03 -10.81
C ASP A 518 -14.11 -10.92 -11.55
N ILE A 519 -14.72 -9.99 -10.80
CA ILE A 519 -15.43 -8.83 -11.34
C ILE A 519 -14.42 -7.84 -11.92
N ALA A 520 -13.39 -7.48 -11.14
CA ALA A 520 -12.29 -6.65 -11.61
C ALA A 520 -11.68 -7.21 -12.91
N GLY A 521 -11.42 -8.52 -12.96
CA GLY A 521 -10.86 -9.21 -14.13
C GLY A 521 -11.75 -9.19 -15.39
N ARG A 522 -13.07 -9.02 -15.27
CA ARG A 522 -13.98 -8.92 -16.42
C ARG A 522 -13.89 -7.56 -17.13
N HIS A 523 -13.63 -6.49 -16.39
CA HIS A 523 -13.68 -5.11 -16.91
C HIS A 523 -12.29 -4.52 -17.19
N LEU A 524 -11.27 -4.92 -16.43
CA LEU A 524 -9.92 -4.35 -16.51
C LEU A 524 -9.01 -5.12 -17.49
N ASP A 525 -8.07 -4.41 -18.12
CA ASP A 525 -7.02 -5.04 -18.93
C ASP A 525 -5.91 -5.61 -18.02
N ILE A 526 -5.53 -4.82 -17.00
CA ILE A 526 -4.57 -5.17 -15.96
C ILE A 526 -5.23 -4.89 -14.61
N VAL A 527 -5.06 -5.79 -13.64
CA VAL A 527 -5.47 -5.55 -12.26
C VAL A 527 -4.27 -5.03 -11.46
N SER A 528 -4.41 -3.84 -10.87
CA SER A 528 -3.36 -3.21 -10.06
C SER A 528 -3.61 -3.33 -8.56
N VAL A 529 -2.51 -3.46 -7.81
CA VAL A 529 -2.49 -3.59 -6.34
C VAL A 529 -1.29 -2.82 -5.79
N ASN A 530 -1.49 -2.02 -4.76
CA ASN A 530 -0.43 -1.50 -3.91
C ASN A 530 -0.10 -2.57 -2.87
N TYR A 531 1.10 -3.14 -2.87
CA TYR A 531 1.41 -4.29 -2.02
C TYR A 531 2.78 -4.14 -1.37
N TYR A 532 2.78 -3.77 -0.10
CA TYR A 532 3.96 -3.61 0.74
C TYR A 532 4.28 -4.93 1.46
N GLY A 533 4.86 -5.88 0.73
CA GLY A 533 5.18 -7.22 1.24
C GLY A 533 6.47 -7.27 2.07
N ASN A 534 6.76 -8.45 2.62
CA ASN A 534 7.93 -8.68 3.47
C ASN A 534 9.01 -9.53 2.77
N VAL A 535 10.27 -9.26 3.12
CA VAL A 535 11.46 -9.97 2.68
C VAL A 535 12.21 -10.56 3.87
N ASP A 536 12.59 -11.83 3.74
CA ASP A 536 13.59 -12.46 4.57
C ASP A 536 14.96 -12.22 3.92
N LEU A 537 15.67 -11.23 4.43
CA LEU A 537 16.99 -10.85 3.93
C LEU A 537 18.00 -11.97 4.07
N ASP A 538 17.90 -12.82 5.09
CA ASP A 538 18.87 -13.90 5.31
C ASP A 538 18.73 -15.02 4.30
N ARG A 539 17.47 -15.36 3.97
CA ARG A 539 17.13 -16.36 2.95
C ARG A 539 17.25 -15.84 1.53
N GLY A 540 17.12 -14.53 1.33
CA GLY A 540 17.03 -13.98 -0.01
C GLY A 540 15.68 -14.23 -0.67
N THR A 541 14.60 -14.29 0.12
CA THR A 541 13.26 -14.65 -0.36
C THR A 541 12.17 -13.72 0.19
N THR A 542 11.11 -13.51 -0.57
CA THR A 542 9.87 -12.87 -0.08
C THR A 542 9.04 -13.85 0.77
N THR A 543 8.31 -13.38 1.79
CA THR A 543 7.56 -14.27 2.69
C THR A 543 6.08 -14.46 2.32
N ASP A 544 5.45 -13.48 1.67
CA ASP A 544 4.00 -13.42 1.49
C ASP A 544 3.56 -13.09 0.05
N MET A 545 4.25 -12.14 -0.61
CA MET A 545 3.83 -11.56 -1.88
C MET A 545 3.52 -12.58 -2.99
N PRO A 546 4.38 -13.57 -3.33
CA PRO A 546 4.10 -14.46 -4.46
C PRO A 546 2.82 -15.28 -4.28
N GLN A 547 2.51 -15.66 -3.05
CA GLN A 547 1.30 -16.40 -2.72
C GLN A 547 0.06 -15.51 -2.84
N ALA A 548 0.16 -14.24 -2.41
CA ALA A 548 -0.91 -13.26 -2.57
C ALA A 548 -1.21 -13.02 -4.06
N MET A 549 -0.20 -12.71 -4.86
CA MET A 549 -0.38 -12.45 -6.29
C MET A 549 -0.94 -13.66 -7.04
N ALA A 550 -0.49 -14.88 -6.71
CA ALA A 550 -1.05 -16.10 -7.29
C ALA A 550 -2.55 -16.28 -6.97
N ARG A 551 -2.98 -15.96 -5.74
CA ARG A 551 -4.40 -16.01 -5.34
C ARG A 551 -5.24 -14.97 -6.08
N TYR A 552 -4.73 -13.75 -6.24
CA TYR A 552 -5.42 -12.69 -6.96
C TYR A 552 -5.56 -13.04 -8.45
N TYR A 553 -4.47 -13.51 -9.06
CA TYR A 553 -4.48 -13.96 -10.45
C TYR A 553 -5.45 -15.14 -10.70
N ALA A 554 -5.51 -16.11 -9.77
CA ALA A 554 -6.40 -17.26 -9.91
C ALA A 554 -7.89 -16.87 -10.00
N GLN A 555 -8.27 -15.75 -9.39
CA GLN A 555 -9.64 -15.22 -9.43
C GLN A 555 -9.83 -14.21 -10.57
N ALA A 556 -8.92 -13.24 -10.73
CA ALA A 556 -9.04 -12.19 -11.73
C ALA A 556 -8.82 -12.69 -13.16
N ARG A 557 -7.96 -13.70 -13.36
CA ARG A 557 -7.60 -14.24 -14.68
C ARG A 557 -7.07 -13.20 -15.69
N ARG A 558 -6.59 -12.06 -15.18
CA ARG A 558 -5.94 -10.97 -15.91
C ARG A 558 -4.51 -10.75 -15.42
N PRO A 559 -3.62 -10.17 -16.25
CA PRO A 559 -2.29 -9.77 -15.79
C PRO A 559 -2.36 -8.81 -14.60
N LEU A 560 -1.36 -8.90 -13.73
CA LEU A 560 -1.25 -8.10 -12.52
C LEU A 560 -0.09 -7.09 -12.63
N LEU A 561 -0.27 -5.94 -11.99
CA LEU A 561 0.74 -4.89 -11.83
C LEU A 561 0.79 -4.46 -10.37
N ILE A 562 1.95 -4.60 -9.70
CA ILE A 562 2.10 -4.00 -8.37
C ILE A 562 2.48 -2.54 -8.55
N THR A 563 1.65 -1.65 -8.04
CA THR A 563 1.78 -0.21 -8.30
C THR A 563 2.45 0.57 -7.19
N GLU A 564 2.59 -0.02 -6.01
CA GLU A 564 3.39 0.53 -4.93
C GLU A 564 4.02 -0.59 -4.10
N TRP A 565 5.30 -0.43 -3.77
CA TRP A 565 6.05 -1.25 -2.82
C TRP A 565 7.37 -0.54 -2.49
N SER A 566 7.88 -0.74 -1.27
CA SER A 566 9.08 -0.07 -0.78
C SER A 566 9.65 -0.74 0.48
N PHE A 567 10.86 -0.33 0.89
CA PHE A 567 11.52 -0.79 2.12
C PHE A 567 12.23 0.39 2.80
N PRO A 568 11.58 1.10 3.74
CA PRO A 568 12.22 2.21 4.46
C PRO A 568 13.44 1.74 5.26
N ALA A 569 14.58 2.41 5.09
CA ALA A 569 15.80 2.12 5.86
C ALA A 569 15.98 3.09 7.03
N LEU A 570 16.36 2.55 8.19
CA LEU A 570 16.43 3.28 9.45
C LEU A 570 17.76 4.06 9.65
N ASP A 571 18.77 3.83 8.80
CA ASP A 571 20.03 4.59 8.78
C ASP A 571 19.96 5.84 7.88
N ALA A 572 18.79 6.16 7.31
CA ALA A 572 18.60 7.30 6.42
C ALA A 572 18.66 8.67 7.12
N GLY A 573 18.63 8.70 8.45
CA GLY A 573 18.45 9.92 9.24
C GLY A 573 17.01 10.46 9.27
N LEU A 574 16.05 9.70 8.74
CA LEU A 574 14.62 9.98 8.83
C LEU A 574 13.96 9.14 9.93
N PRO A 575 12.90 9.65 10.60
CA PRO A 575 12.20 8.88 11.63
C PRO A 575 11.62 7.56 11.11
N SER A 576 11.05 7.55 9.91
CA SER A 576 10.42 6.38 9.29
C SER A 576 9.43 5.64 10.20
N ARG A 577 8.70 6.40 11.02
CA ARG A 577 7.75 5.92 12.03
C ARG A 577 6.38 5.63 11.43
N HIS A 578 6.04 6.32 10.35
CA HIS A 578 4.73 6.26 9.72
C HIS A 578 4.80 5.71 8.30
N GLY A 579 3.67 5.21 7.81
CA GLY A 579 3.52 4.65 6.47
C GLY A 579 3.79 3.15 6.33
N ALA A 580 3.48 2.62 5.14
CA ALA A 580 3.53 1.20 4.81
C ALA A 580 4.96 0.64 4.59
N GLY A 581 5.08 -0.69 4.54
CA GLY A 581 6.33 -1.36 4.21
C GLY A 581 7.18 -1.80 5.40
N GLN A 582 7.96 -2.85 5.15
CA GLN A 582 8.91 -3.41 6.10
C GLN A 582 10.09 -2.46 6.28
N ARG A 583 10.34 -2.04 7.53
CA ARG A 583 11.54 -1.29 7.89
C ARG A 583 12.75 -2.21 7.88
N VAL A 584 13.84 -1.75 7.27
CA VAL A 584 15.12 -2.46 7.19
C VAL A 584 16.22 -1.67 7.90
N PRO A 585 17.28 -2.32 8.42
CA PRO A 585 18.29 -1.63 9.21
C PRO A 585 19.07 -0.57 8.43
N THR A 586 19.45 -0.87 7.19
CA THR A 586 20.38 -0.04 6.41
C THR A 586 19.98 0.19 4.96
N GLN A 587 20.54 1.22 4.30
CA GLN A 587 20.41 1.42 2.84
C GLN A 587 20.88 0.20 2.05
N ARG A 588 21.91 -0.49 2.53
CA ARG A 588 22.38 -1.75 1.95
C ARG A 588 21.32 -2.84 2.03
N ASP A 589 20.61 -2.93 3.14
CA ASP A 589 19.51 -3.87 3.32
C ASP A 589 18.30 -3.49 2.46
N LYS A 590 18.01 -2.20 2.30
CA LYS A 590 16.99 -1.67 1.36
C LYS A 590 17.31 -2.08 -0.07
N ALA A 591 18.54 -1.88 -0.52
CA ALA A 591 18.99 -2.33 -1.84
C ALA A 591 18.87 -3.86 -2.00
N ARG A 592 19.19 -4.62 -0.95
CA ARG A 592 19.04 -6.09 -0.98
C ARG A 592 17.58 -6.53 -1.03
N ALA A 593 16.71 -5.90 -0.25
CA ALA A 593 15.26 -6.14 -0.25
C ALA A 593 14.66 -5.82 -1.62
N TYR A 594 15.05 -4.68 -2.22
CA TYR A 594 14.71 -4.31 -3.59
C TYR A 594 15.07 -5.43 -4.56
N ALA A 595 16.29 -5.96 -4.48
CA ALA A 595 16.74 -7.01 -5.38
C ALA A 595 15.90 -8.29 -5.30
N ILE A 596 15.63 -8.74 -4.07
CA ILE A 596 14.86 -9.96 -3.80
C ILE A 596 13.42 -9.79 -4.28
N TYR A 597 12.78 -8.68 -3.88
CA TYR A 597 11.39 -8.42 -4.15
C TYR A 597 11.13 -8.22 -5.65
N GLN A 598 11.93 -7.38 -6.30
CA GLN A 598 11.79 -7.09 -7.73
C GLN A 598 12.10 -8.30 -8.61
N THR A 599 13.10 -9.12 -8.24
CA THR A 599 13.39 -10.38 -8.96
C THR A 599 12.23 -11.36 -8.86
N ALA A 600 11.59 -11.48 -7.68
CA ALA A 600 10.42 -12.33 -7.49
C ALA A 600 9.23 -11.87 -8.35
N LEU A 601 9.04 -10.55 -8.49
CA LEU A 601 8.03 -9.98 -9.39
C LEU A 601 8.30 -10.33 -10.85
N PHE A 602 9.52 -10.09 -11.32
CA PHE A 602 9.94 -10.43 -12.69
C PHE A 602 9.72 -11.92 -13.00
N ALA A 603 9.97 -12.82 -12.04
CA ALA A 603 9.89 -14.26 -12.27
C ALA A 603 8.46 -14.79 -12.49
N MET A 604 7.44 -14.14 -11.91
CA MET A 604 6.06 -14.62 -11.92
C MET A 604 5.39 -14.46 -13.29
N PRO A 605 4.69 -15.49 -13.81
CA PRO A 605 4.20 -15.51 -15.20
C PRO A 605 3.01 -14.59 -15.49
N PHE A 606 2.31 -14.11 -14.46
CA PHE A 606 1.15 -13.23 -14.60
C PHE A 606 1.43 -11.79 -14.16
N MET A 607 2.62 -11.52 -13.64
CA MET A 607 3.06 -10.16 -13.33
C MET A 607 3.62 -9.53 -14.59
N VAL A 608 3.10 -8.38 -15.00
CA VAL A 608 3.58 -7.65 -16.19
C VAL A 608 4.39 -6.41 -15.85
N GLY A 609 4.55 -6.14 -14.55
CA GLY A 609 5.26 -4.97 -14.10
C GLY A 609 5.27 -4.74 -12.61
N SER A 610 6.04 -3.72 -12.23
CA SER A 610 5.90 -3.07 -10.93
C SER A 610 6.36 -1.62 -10.95
N ASN A 611 5.79 -0.82 -10.05
CA ASN A 611 6.24 0.54 -9.74
C ASN A 611 6.78 0.60 -8.32
N TYR A 612 8.01 1.09 -8.16
CA TYR A 612 8.60 1.35 -6.86
C TYR A 612 8.02 2.63 -6.24
N PHE A 613 7.65 2.59 -4.96
CA PHE A 613 7.25 3.77 -4.20
C PHE A 613 8.46 4.23 -3.38
N MET A 614 9.15 5.32 -3.72
CA MET A 614 8.85 6.30 -4.76
C MET A 614 10.10 7.08 -5.17
N TRP A 615 9.96 8.13 -5.99
CA TRP A 615 11.05 9.00 -6.43
C TRP A 615 11.85 9.62 -5.26
N VAL A 616 11.17 10.25 -4.31
CA VAL A 616 11.77 11.09 -3.26
C VAL A 616 11.34 10.64 -1.87
N ASP A 617 12.23 10.79 -0.88
CA ASP A 617 11.89 10.64 0.53
C ASP A 617 10.84 11.64 1.01
N GLU A 618 10.13 11.28 2.06
CA GLU A 618 9.15 12.15 2.68
C GLU A 618 9.79 13.18 3.61
N PRO A 619 9.09 14.29 3.93
CA PRO A 619 9.57 15.25 4.91
C PRO A 619 9.79 14.61 6.29
N GLU A 620 10.91 14.93 6.92
CA GLU A 620 11.26 14.45 8.28
C GLU A 620 10.16 14.71 9.32
N LEU A 621 9.44 15.82 9.19
CA LEU A 621 8.40 16.23 10.14
C LEU A 621 7.00 15.65 9.84
N GLY A 622 6.89 14.82 8.81
CA GLY A 622 5.64 14.26 8.30
C GLY A 622 4.95 15.14 7.26
N ILE A 623 4.06 14.55 6.45
CA ILE A 623 3.26 15.27 5.45
C ILE A 623 2.19 16.15 6.13
N SER A 624 1.33 15.57 6.96
CA SER A 624 0.31 16.30 7.73
C SER A 624 -0.08 15.60 9.02
N SER A 625 -0.87 16.27 9.86
CA SER A 625 -1.48 15.72 11.08
C SER A 625 -2.42 14.55 10.80
N THR A 626 -3.10 14.52 9.65
CA THR A 626 -4.03 13.45 9.24
C THR A 626 -3.37 12.36 8.38
N PHE A 627 -2.16 12.63 7.87
CA PHE A 627 -1.35 11.69 7.10
C PHE A 627 0.13 11.89 7.46
N PRO A 628 0.59 11.35 8.60
CA PRO A 628 1.87 11.72 9.20
C PRO A 628 3.10 11.01 8.60
N GLU A 629 3.03 10.52 7.36
CA GLU A 629 4.12 9.76 6.73
C GLU A 629 5.44 10.57 6.67
N ASP A 630 6.52 9.94 7.17
CA ASP A 630 7.84 10.52 7.44
C ASP A 630 8.99 9.56 7.04
N SER A 631 8.77 8.75 5.99
CA SER A 631 9.55 7.56 5.67
C SER A 631 10.59 7.71 4.56
N ASN A 632 11.67 6.92 4.69
CA ASN A 632 12.71 6.78 3.67
C ASN A 632 12.26 5.92 2.47
N TYR A 633 11.28 6.38 1.69
CA TYR A 633 10.83 5.67 0.49
C TYR A 633 11.68 5.94 -0.75
N GLY A 634 12.31 7.10 -0.84
CA GLY A 634 12.90 7.66 -2.04
C GLY A 634 14.01 6.84 -2.70
N LEU A 635 14.14 7.05 -4.02
CA LEU A 635 15.38 6.85 -4.78
C LEU A 635 16.38 8.00 -4.51
N VAL A 636 15.86 9.17 -4.16
CA VAL A 636 16.62 10.35 -3.72
C VAL A 636 16.11 10.88 -2.39
N ASP A 637 16.99 11.57 -1.65
CA ASP A 637 16.61 12.31 -0.44
C ASP A 637 15.89 13.63 -0.76
N VAL A 638 15.45 14.36 0.27
CA VAL A 638 14.80 15.68 0.15
C VAL A 638 15.69 16.76 -0.49
N ASN A 639 17.00 16.53 -0.59
CA ASN A 639 17.99 17.42 -1.24
C ASN A 639 18.32 16.96 -2.68
N ASP A 640 17.55 16.01 -3.23
CA ASP A 640 17.76 15.42 -4.56
C ASP A 640 19.12 14.73 -4.70
N ARG A 641 19.62 14.11 -3.62
CA ARG A 641 20.81 13.25 -3.63
C ARG A 641 20.38 11.78 -3.75
N PRO A 642 20.90 11.02 -4.73
CA PRO A 642 20.59 9.61 -4.87
C PRO A 642 21.06 8.78 -3.68
N TRP A 643 20.25 7.79 -3.28
CA TRP A 643 20.69 6.70 -2.39
C TRP A 643 21.55 5.71 -3.20
N PRO A 644 22.88 5.68 -3.03
CA PRO A 644 23.77 5.04 -3.99
C PRO A 644 23.62 3.52 -4.01
N GLU A 645 23.40 2.87 -2.86
CA GLU A 645 23.18 1.43 -2.78
C GLU A 645 21.94 1.00 -3.56
N LEU A 646 20.84 1.73 -3.37
CA LEU A 646 19.56 1.45 -4.00
C LEU A 646 19.60 1.72 -5.50
N THR A 647 20.11 2.89 -5.91
CA THR A 647 20.14 3.28 -7.33
C THR A 647 21.14 2.46 -8.14
N ALA A 648 22.28 2.06 -7.56
CA ALA A 648 23.20 1.12 -8.20
C ALA A 648 22.60 -0.29 -8.32
N MET A 649 21.78 -0.72 -7.34
CA MET A 649 21.04 -1.96 -7.44
C MET A 649 20.00 -1.92 -8.56
N ALA A 650 19.19 -0.85 -8.62
CA ALA A 650 18.20 -0.64 -9.67
C ALA A 650 18.86 -0.68 -11.06
N ALA A 651 19.95 0.09 -11.25
CA ALA A 651 20.72 0.11 -12.50
C ALA A 651 21.20 -1.28 -12.94
N ARG A 652 21.54 -2.15 -11.98
CA ARG A 652 22.00 -3.51 -12.28
C ARG A 652 20.85 -4.47 -12.58
N LEU A 653 19.76 -4.39 -11.83
CA LEU A 653 18.67 -5.37 -11.86
C LEU A 653 17.60 -5.05 -12.90
N ASN A 654 17.15 -3.80 -12.99
CA ASN A 654 16.02 -3.42 -13.83
C ASN A 654 16.18 -3.78 -15.32
N PRO A 655 17.37 -3.62 -15.93
CA PRO A 655 17.58 -4.04 -17.32
C PRO A 655 17.41 -5.55 -17.57
N ARG A 656 17.36 -6.37 -16.51
CA ARG A 656 17.22 -7.83 -16.58
C ARG A 656 15.75 -8.28 -16.55
N ALA A 657 14.79 -7.36 -16.38
CA ALA A 657 13.36 -7.68 -16.23
C ALA A 657 12.84 -8.65 -17.30
N VAL A 658 13.05 -8.34 -18.58
CA VAL A 658 12.59 -9.18 -19.70
C VAL A 658 13.27 -10.54 -19.70
N ALA A 659 14.58 -10.62 -19.43
CA ALA A 659 15.31 -11.88 -19.41
C ALA A 659 14.85 -12.79 -18.26
N ILE A 660 14.69 -12.22 -17.06
CA ILE A 660 14.17 -12.93 -15.88
C ILE A 660 12.75 -13.40 -16.14
N HIS A 661 11.89 -12.52 -16.67
CA HIS A 661 10.51 -12.86 -16.98
C HIS A 661 10.38 -13.89 -18.10
N ALA A 662 11.22 -13.86 -19.14
CA ALA A 662 11.25 -14.89 -20.18
C ALA A 662 11.86 -16.22 -19.70
N GLY A 663 12.46 -16.26 -18.50
CA GLY A 663 13.25 -17.39 -18.01
C GLY A 663 14.50 -17.65 -18.86
N ASP A 664 15.05 -16.60 -19.46
CA ASP A 664 16.32 -16.59 -20.18
C ASP A 664 17.45 -16.15 -19.23
N THR A 665 17.71 -17.00 -18.25
CA THR A 665 18.54 -16.73 -17.06
C THR A 665 19.69 -17.73 -16.94
N SER A 666 20.70 -17.36 -16.14
CA SER A 666 21.56 -18.34 -15.46
C SER A 666 20.82 -18.78 -14.21
N GLU A 667 20.85 -20.07 -13.85
CA GLU A 667 20.21 -20.54 -12.60
C GLU A 667 21.23 -21.41 -11.89
N VAL A 668 22.12 -20.77 -11.14
CA VAL A 668 23.21 -21.45 -10.45
C VAL A 668 22.76 -21.94 -9.07
N SER A 669 23.33 -23.06 -8.63
CA SER A 669 23.02 -23.59 -7.30
C SER A 669 24.21 -24.37 -6.76
N ALA A 670 24.38 -24.34 -5.43
CA ALA A 670 25.46 -25.05 -4.74
C ALA A 670 24.92 -26.23 -3.92
N GLN A 671 25.65 -27.35 -3.97
CA GLN A 671 25.44 -28.51 -3.12
C GLN A 671 26.76 -28.94 -2.47
N ILE A 672 26.78 -29.03 -1.15
CA ILE A 672 27.97 -29.46 -0.39
C ILE A 672 27.88 -30.97 -0.15
N GLY A 673 28.84 -31.73 -0.66
CA GLY A 673 28.99 -33.18 -0.47
C GLY A 673 30.25 -33.55 0.32
N ALA A 674 30.44 -34.84 0.59
CA ALA A 674 31.58 -35.35 1.36
C ALA A 674 32.94 -35.16 0.66
N GLY A 675 32.97 -35.24 -0.68
CA GLY A 675 34.19 -35.10 -1.49
C GLY A 675 34.39 -33.74 -2.17
N GLY A 676 33.45 -32.80 -2.00
CA GLY A 676 33.52 -31.50 -2.69
C GLY A 676 32.19 -30.75 -2.74
N ILE A 677 32.26 -29.54 -3.31
CA ILE A 677 31.11 -28.67 -3.57
C ILE A 677 30.76 -28.80 -5.04
N THR A 678 29.54 -29.24 -5.34
CA THR A 678 29.01 -29.26 -6.70
C THR A 678 28.23 -27.99 -6.96
N ILE A 679 28.59 -27.26 -8.00
CA ILE A 679 27.88 -26.06 -8.43
C ILE A 679 27.29 -26.33 -9.81
N ARG A 680 25.98 -26.18 -9.97
CA ARG A 680 25.26 -26.47 -11.23
C ARG A 680 24.73 -25.19 -11.81
N ASN A 681 24.56 -25.14 -13.13
CA ASN A 681 23.79 -24.12 -13.82
C ASN A 681 22.62 -24.79 -14.55
N ALA A 682 21.41 -24.67 -14.03
CA ALA A 682 20.18 -25.18 -14.64
C ALA A 682 19.53 -24.18 -15.62
N GLY A 683 20.12 -22.99 -15.78
CA GLY A 683 19.62 -21.93 -16.63
C GLY A 683 19.89 -22.15 -18.12
N LYS A 684 19.32 -21.27 -18.95
CA LYS A 684 19.50 -21.23 -20.41
C LYS A 684 20.75 -20.45 -20.83
N ARG A 685 21.29 -19.61 -19.95
CA ARG A 685 22.50 -18.82 -20.19
C ARG A 685 23.71 -19.42 -19.51
N ALA A 686 24.89 -19.19 -20.08
CA ALA A 686 26.14 -19.48 -19.38
C ALA A 686 26.33 -18.51 -18.20
N ALA A 687 26.87 -19.01 -17.10
CA ALA A 687 27.11 -18.26 -15.88
C ALA A 687 28.61 -17.98 -15.72
N LYS A 688 28.98 -16.73 -15.45
CA LYS A 688 30.34 -16.31 -15.07
C LYS A 688 30.28 -15.48 -13.80
N PHE A 689 30.87 -15.98 -12.72
CA PHE A 689 30.73 -15.40 -11.38
C PHE A 689 31.83 -15.88 -10.43
N VAL A 690 31.85 -15.34 -9.22
CA VAL A 690 32.75 -15.77 -8.14
C VAL A 690 31.94 -16.53 -7.08
N ALA A 691 32.38 -17.74 -6.75
CA ALA A 691 31.90 -18.50 -5.61
C ALA A 691 32.80 -18.25 -4.39
N GLU A 692 32.21 -17.78 -3.30
CA GLU A 692 32.88 -17.63 -2.01
C GLU A 692 32.62 -18.87 -1.16
N ILE A 693 33.69 -19.56 -0.79
CA ILE A 693 33.64 -20.79 -0.01
C ILE A 693 34.36 -20.54 1.31
N TYR A 694 33.64 -20.71 2.39
CA TYR A 694 34.13 -20.65 3.76
C TYR A 694 34.26 -22.05 4.29
N VAL A 695 35.44 -22.41 4.78
CA VAL A 695 35.69 -23.66 5.49
C VAL A 695 36.23 -23.30 6.86
N GLN A 696 35.47 -23.59 7.91
CA GLN A 696 35.82 -23.22 9.30
C GLN A 696 36.22 -21.73 9.41
N GLY A 697 35.34 -20.84 8.94
CA GLY A 697 35.54 -19.40 8.97
C GLY A 697 36.51 -18.86 7.91
N ARG A 698 37.40 -19.70 7.38
CA ARG A 698 38.39 -19.28 6.38
C ARG A 698 37.75 -19.18 4.99
N ARG A 699 37.72 -17.96 4.43
CA ARG A 699 37.19 -17.66 3.10
C ARG A 699 38.20 -17.96 1.99
N THR A 700 37.71 -18.53 0.89
CA THR A 700 38.38 -18.64 -0.41
C THR A 700 37.43 -18.21 -1.52
N ALA A 701 37.95 -17.62 -2.59
CA ALA A 701 37.16 -17.18 -3.73
C ALA A 701 37.56 -17.97 -4.98
N HIS A 702 36.55 -18.47 -5.72
CA HIS A 702 36.74 -19.28 -6.92
C HIS A 702 36.01 -18.63 -8.09
N ALA A 703 36.74 -18.16 -9.10
CA ALA A 703 36.13 -17.67 -10.33
C ALA A 703 35.66 -18.86 -11.17
N LEU A 704 34.38 -18.89 -11.52
CA LEU A 704 33.75 -20.00 -12.23
C LEU A 704 33.08 -19.53 -13.52
N GLN A 705 33.16 -20.38 -14.54
CA GLN A 705 32.39 -20.25 -15.77
C GLN A 705 31.70 -21.58 -16.05
N ILE A 706 30.37 -21.60 -16.04
CA ILE A 706 29.55 -22.80 -16.18
C ILE A 706 28.57 -22.61 -17.34
N LYS A 707 28.70 -23.43 -18.38
CA LYS A 707 27.76 -23.44 -19.52
C LYS A 707 26.33 -23.74 -19.05
N ALA A 708 25.34 -23.36 -19.86
CA ALA A 708 23.94 -23.74 -19.63
C ALA A 708 23.80 -25.26 -19.48
N GLY A 709 23.04 -25.72 -18.49
CA GLY A 709 22.90 -27.14 -18.12
C GLY A 709 24.17 -27.79 -17.53
N GLY A 710 25.25 -27.02 -17.33
CA GLY A 710 26.55 -27.52 -16.89
C GLY A 710 26.69 -27.66 -15.38
N ARG A 711 27.85 -28.17 -14.95
CA ARG A 711 28.27 -28.20 -13.54
C ARG A 711 29.78 -28.02 -13.40
N SER A 712 30.21 -27.55 -12.23
CA SER A 712 31.60 -27.53 -11.77
C SER A 712 31.69 -28.17 -10.38
N THR A 713 32.87 -28.69 -10.03
CA THR A 713 33.12 -29.28 -8.71
C THR A 713 34.37 -28.66 -8.11
N VAL A 714 34.23 -28.10 -6.91
CA VAL A 714 35.37 -27.63 -6.10
C VAL A 714 35.70 -28.71 -5.07
N PRO A 715 36.89 -29.34 -5.12
CA PRO A 715 37.25 -30.40 -4.18
C PRO A 715 37.35 -29.85 -2.75
N LEU A 716 36.94 -30.65 -1.75
CA LEU A 716 37.06 -30.32 -0.34
C LEU A 716 38.01 -31.31 0.34
N THR A 717 39.06 -30.80 1.00
CA THR A 717 39.95 -31.58 1.87
C THR A 717 39.79 -31.09 3.30
N LEU A 718 39.32 -31.96 4.20
CA LEU A 718 38.94 -31.59 5.57
C LEU A 718 39.65 -32.50 6.58
N LYS A 719 40.15 -31.93 7.68
CA LYS A 719 40.88 -32.65 8.74
C LYS A 719 39.99 -33.08 9.92
N GLY A 720 38.69 -32.79 9.87
CA GLY A 720 37.72 -33.07 10.94
C GLY A 720 36.37 -32.41 10.67
N PRO A 721 35.43 -32.44 11.64
CA PRO A 721 34.14 -31.75 11.52
C PRO A 721 34.36 -30.29 11.13
N SER A 722 33.78 -29.87 10.01
CA SER A 722 34.00 -28.55 9.43
C SER A 722 32.70 -27.94 8.95
N LEU A 723 32.43 -26.69 9.34
CA LEU A 723 31.36 -25.91 8.73
C LEU A 723 31.84 -25.42 7.36
N VAL A 724 31.09 -25.78 6.32
CA VAL A 724 31.28 -25.28 4.97
C VAL A 724 30.10 -24.38 4.62
N VAL A 725 30.39 -23.14 4.24
CA VAL A 725 29.41 -22.18 3.73
C VAL A 725 29.82 -21.79 2.32
N VAL A 726 28.90 -21.89 1.37
CA VAL A 726 29.08 -21.51 -0.03
C VAL A 726 28.11 -20.38 -0.33
N GLU A 727 28.64 -19.30 -0.91
CA GLU A 727 27.86 -18.18 -1.43
C GLU A 727 28.24 -17.98 -2.89
N LEU A 728 27.28 -18.13 -3.79
CA LEU A 728 27.43 -17.92 -5.22
C LEU A 728 27.01 -16.49 -5.58
N ASP A 729 27.69 -15.91 -6.55
CA ASP A 729 27.35 -14.62 -7.17
C ASP A 729 26.98 -13.51 -6.18
N ARG A 730 27.80 -13.34 -5.14
CA ARG A 730 27.58 -12.31 -4.11
C ARG A 730 27.51 -10.89 -4.69
N ALA A 731 28.15 -10.66 -5.84
CA ALA A 731 28.11 -9.41 -6.59
C ALA A 731 26.79 -9.19 -7.37
N GLY A 732 25.95 -10.22 -7.50
CA GLY A 732 24.73 -10.18 -8.31
C GLY A 732 25.02 -9.93 -9.79
N ALA A 733 26.10 -10.49 -10.32
CA ALA A 733 26.49 -10.36 -11.72
C ALA A 733 25.59 -11.19 -12.65
N LEU A 734 24.98 -12.26 -12.14
CA LEU A 734 24.13 -13.17 -12.89
C LEU A 734 22.68 -12.69 -12.96
N THR A 735 22.03 -13.08 -14.04
CA THR A 735 20.58 -12.90 -14.24
C THR A 735 19.90 -14.18 -13.83
N GLU A 736 19.23 -14.21 -12.67
CA GLU A 736 18.65 -15.42 -12.08
C GLU A 736 17.23 -15.16 -11.58
N ARG A 737 16.42 -16.21 -11.46
CA ARG A 737 15.08 -16.11 -10.85
C ARG A 737 15.07 -16.56 -9.39
N ARG A 738 15.96 -17.49 -9.04
CA ARG A 738 16.11 -18.03 -7.69
C ARG A 738 17.44 -17.54 -7.14
N LEU A 739 17.38 -16.91 -5.97
CA LEU A 739 18.55 -16.37 -5.28
C LEU A 739 18.84 -17.15 -3.99
N ASP A 740 17.92 -18.02 -3.57
CA ASP A 740 17.99 -18.78 -2.32
C ASP A 740 18.86 -20.04 -2.45
N ASP A 741 18.97 -20.60 -3.65
CA ASP A 741 19.83 -21.74 -3.98
C ASP A 741 21.30 -21.36 -4.27
N ASN A 742 21.59 -20.06 -4.31
CA ASN A 742 22.94 -19.51 -4.36
C ASN A 742 23.70 -19.61 -3.03
N ARG A 743 23.05 -20.06 -1.95
CA ARG A 743 23.71 -20.29 -0.67
C ARG A 743 23.55 -21.73 -0.22
N ALA A 744 24.65 -22.35 0.19
CA ALA A 744 24.62 -23.66 0.84
C ALA A 744 25.45 -23.64 2.12
N THR A 745 24.90 -24.20 3.20
CA THR A 745 25.62 -24.37 4.47
C THR A 745 25.50 -25.82 4.92
N ARG A 746 26.64 -26.46 5.25
CA ARG A 746 26.65 -27.84 5.71
C ARG A 746 27.85 -28.10 6.60
N VAL A 747 27.66 -28.91 7.65
CA VAL A 747 28.77 -29.52 8.40
C VAL A 747 29.22 -30.79 7.68
N VAL A 748 30.50 -30.87 7.33
CA VAL A 748 31.12 -31.99 6.59
C VAL A 748 32.22 -32.62 7.45
N GLY A 749 32.49 -33.92 7.27
CA GLY A 749 33.54 -34.63 8.02
C GLY A 749 33.18 -34.94 9.48
N ALA A 750 31.91 -34.79 9.87
CA ALA A 750 31.44 -35.12 11.21
C ALA A 750 31.33 -36.64 11.40
N ARG A 751 32.30 -37.24 12.09
CA ARG A 751 32.13 -38.51 12.82
C ARG A 751 32.01 -38.15 14.30
N ALA A 752 30.81 -37.79 14.74
CA ALA A 752 30.51 -37.59 16.15
C ALA A 752 30.16 -38.95 16.75
N ASP A 753 30.87 -39.37 17.80
CA ASP A 753 30.42 -40.44 18.68
C ASP A 753 29.37 -39.90 19.67
N ALA A 754 28.79 -40.76 20.50
CA ALA A 754 27.76 -40.39 21.47
C ALA A 754 28.23 -39.37 22.53
N SER A 755 29.53 -39.11 22.64
CA SER A 755 30.11 -38.15 23.58
C SER A 755 30.42 -36.78 22.97
N THR A 756 30.17 -36.58 21.67
CA THR A 756 30.57 -35.36 20.96
C THR A 756 29.40 -34.39 20.75
N ILE A 757 29.58 -33.12 21.13
CA ILE A 757 28.64 -32.02 20.90
C ILE A 757 29.26 -31.06 19.89
N LEU A 758 28.60 -30.85 18.74
CA LEU A 758 29.02 -29.84 17.78
C LEU A 758 28.09 -28.63 17.86
N VAL A 759 28.65 -27.46 18.08
CA VAL A 759 27.93 -26.17 18.05
C VAL A 759 28.37 -25.41 16.82
N VAL A 760 27.45 -25.17 15.90
CA VAL A 760 27.68 -24.49 14.64
C VAL A 760 27.31 -23.02 14.78
N ASN A 761 28.24 -22.11 14.52
CA ASN A 761 27.96 -20.68 14.38
C ASN A 761 27.92 -20.30 12.89
N GLU A 762 26.73 -20.14 12.33
CA GLU A 762 26.53 -19.74 10.92
C GLU A 762 26.60 -18.22 10.71
N SER A 763 26.73 -17.43 11.78
CA SER A 763 26.81 -15.97 11.69
C SER A 763 28.18 -15.48 11.24
N ASN A 764 28.25 -14.21 10.83
CA ASN A 764 29.50 -13.54 10.47
C ASN A 764 30.29 -13.07 11.70
N ASP A 765 29.71 -13.19 12.90
CA ASP A 765 30.25 -12.64 14.12
C ASP A 765 30.76 -13.75 15.04
N ALA A 766 31.84 -13.47 15.75
CA ALA A 766 32.24 -14.32 16.85
C ALA A 766 31.31 -14.05 18.04
N LEU A 767 30.78 -15.11 18.63
CA LEU A 767 29.93 -15.02 19.81
C LEU A 767 30.74 -15.41 21.04
N ARG A 768 30.48 -14.75 22.17
CA ARG A 768 31.16 -15.01 23.44
C ARG A 768 30.17 -15.45 24.50
N ASP A 769 30.64 -16.26 25.44
CA ASP A 769 29.91 -16.77 26.59
C ASP A 769 28.52 -17.28 26.22
N VAL A 770 28.39 -18.07 25.17
CA VAL A 770 27.09 -18.47 24.64
C VAL A 770 26.48 -19.57 25.51
N PRO A 771 25.29 -19.39 26.10
CA PRO A 771 24.59 -20.51 26.71
C PRO A 771 24.10 -21.48 25.63
N VAL A 772 24.36 -22.77 25.84
CA VAL A 772 23.94 -23.85 24.95
C VAL A 772 23.17 -24.89 25.76
N ALA A 773 22.04 -25.35 25.24
CA ALA A 773 21.24 -26.38 25.90
C ALA A 773 20.81 -27.50 24.96
N LEU A 774 20.88 -28.75 25.44
CA LEU A 774 20.60 -29.96 24.66
C LEU A 774 19.80 -30.99 25.47
N ALA A 775 18.79 -31.60 24.85
CA ALA A 775 18.06 -32.71 25.45
C ALA A 775 18.93 -33.99 25.49
N ILE A 776 18.81 -34.77 26.57
CA ILE A 776 19.53 -36.03 26.79
C ILE A 776 18.51 -37.16 26.99
N PRO A 777 18.61 -38.30 26.27
CA PRO A 777 17.73 -39.46 26.46
C PRO A 777 18.01 -40.21 27.77
N GLY A 778 16.95 -40.78 28.38
CA GLY A 778 17.05 -41.73 29.49
C GLY A 778 16.99 -41.12 30.89
N THR A 779 16.96 -41.98 31.92
CA THR A 779 17.27 -41.59 33.30
C THR A 779 18.76 -41.29 33.32
N ALA A 780 19.16 -40.01 33.40
CA ALA A 780 20.55 -39.70 33.67
C ALA A 780 20.96 -40.50 34.91
N SER A 781 21.92 -41.44 34.75
CA SER A 781 22.49 -42.15 35.89
C SER A 781 22.97 -41.10 36.90
N ASP A 782 22.95 -41.39 38.20
CA ASP A 782 23.37 -40.48 39.28
C ASP A 782 24.82 -39.93 39.16
N ALA A 783 25.55 -40.27 38.08
CA ALA A 783 26.82 -39.69 37.72
C ALA A 783 26.67 -38.26 37.12
N PRO A 784 27.41 -37.25 37.62
CA PRO A 784 27.38 -35.89 37.08
C PRO A 784 27.95 -35.85 35.66
N LEU A 785 27.11 -35.51 34.67
CA LEU A 785 27.49 -35.39 33.26
C LEU A 785 27.83 -33.92 32.92
N GLY A 786 29.12 -33.61 32.73
CA GLY A 786 29.61 -32.27 32.39
C GLY A 786 30.04 -32.11 30.93
N VAL A 787 30.33 -30.87 30.53
CA VAL A 787 30.87 -30.54 29.20
C VAL A 787 32.31 -30.08 29.30
N ARG A 788 33.15 -30.54 28.38
CA ARG A 788 34.54 -30.12 28.21
C ARG A 788 34.77 -29.51 26.84
N ASP A 789 35.65 -28.51 26.77
CA ASP A 789 36.12 -27.97 25.50
C ASP A 789 37.06 -28.94 24.76
N ALA A 790 37.48 -28.57 23.55
CA ALA A 790 38.40 -29.38 22.74
C ALA A 790 39.78 -29.61 23.41
N ALA A 791 40.16 -28.78 24.39
CA ALA A 791 41.40 -28.93 25.17
C ALA A 791 41.20 -29.77 26.45
N GLY A 792 39.99 -30.28 26.69
CA GLY A 792 39.65 -31.10 27.87
C GLY A 792 39.31 -30.31 29.12
N ARG A 793 39.24 -28.97 29.06
CA ARG A 793 38.88 -28.12 30.21
C ARG A 793 37.39 -28.23 30.48
N ALA A 794 37.02 -28.44 31.75
CA ALA A 794 35.63 -28.47 32.17
C ALA A 794 34.98 -27.09 32.01
N LEU A 795 33.78 -27.07 31.43
CA LEU A 795 32.96 -25.88 31.27
C LEU A 795 31.90 -25.81 32.36
N ARG A 796 31.47 -24.59 32.68
CA ARG A 796 30.30 -24.34 33.52
C ARG A 796 29.10 -25.04 32.88
N SER A 797 28.58 -26.06 33.56
CA SER A 797 27.50 -26.92 33.06
C SER A 797 26.51 -27.28 34.16
N GLN A 798 25.26 -27.54 33.76
CA GLN A 798 24.21 -28.04 34.64
C GLN A 798 23.32 -29.03 33.90
N VAL A 799 22.71 -29.95 34.64
CA VAL A 799 21.78 -30.94 34.12
C VAL A 799 20.42 -30.74 34.78
N ASP A 800 19.41 -30.38 33.99
CA ASP A 800 18.05 -30.06 34.42
C ASP A 800 17.14 -31.29 34.27
N ARG A 801 16.47 -31.71 35.36
CA ARG A 801 15.48 -32.80 35.34
C ARG A 801 14.07 -32.29 34.99
N LEU A 802 13.84 -31.93 33.74
CA LEU A 802 12.56 -31.35 33.30
C LEU A 802 11.44 -32.41 33.18
N PRO A 803 10.15 -32.02 33.23
CA PRO A 803 9.01 -32.92 32.97
C PRO A 803 9.01 -33.54 31.56
N THR A 804 9.85 -33.03 30.66
CA THR A 804 9.98 -33.50 29.26
C THR A 804 11.19 -34.41 29.06
N GLY A 805 11.96 -34.68 30.12
CA GLY A 805 13.23 -35.40 30.08
C GLY A 805 14.36 -34.59 30.69
N TRP A 806 15.59 -35.07 30.51
CA TRP A 806 16.78 -34.39 31.01
C TRP A 806 17.33 -33.43 29.95
N GLU A 807 17.85 -32.28 30.39
CA GLU A 807 18.51 -31.32 29.51
C GLU A 807 19.85 -30.88 30.10
N LEU A 808 20.92 -30.95 29.31
CA LEU A 808 22.23 -30.43 29.69
C LEU A 808 22.42 -29.03 29.11
N ALA A 809 22.73 -28.08 29.97
CA ALA A 809 23.11 -26.73 29.59
C ALA A 809 24.57 -26.44 29.95
N PHE A 810 25.28 -25.69 29.11
CA PHE A 810 26.66 -25.26 29.36
C PHE A 810 26.95 -23.90 28.73
N GLN A 811 27.93 -23.19 29.28
CA GLN A 811 28.41 -21.91 28.74
C GLN A 811 29.59 -22.15 27.78
N ALA A 812 29.40 -21.87 26.49
CA ALA A 812 30.46 -21.90 25.49
C ALA A 812 31.26 -20.58 25.50
N PRO A 813 32.54 -20.56 25.86
CA PRO A 813 33.28 -19.30 26.06
C PRO A 813 33.40 -18.45 24.80
N THR A 814 33.63 -19.09 23.64
CA THR A 814 33.68 -18.40 22.35
C THR A 814 33.27 -19.35 21.24
N LEU A 815 32.41 -18.88 20.34
CA LEU A 815 32.01 -19.54 19.10
C LEU A 815 32.45 -18.65 17.92
N PRO A 816 33.57 -18.97 17.25
CA PRO A 816 34.06 -18.17 16.14
C PRO A 816 33.06 -18.07 14.97
N ALA A 817 33.10 -16.97 14.23
CA ALA A 817 32.23 -16.73 13.07
C ALA A 817 32.37 -17.82 11.99
N ARG A 818 31.25 -18.29 11.42
CA ARG A 818 31.21 -19.30 10.35
C ARG A 818 32.03 -20.56 10.66
N THR A 819 32.01 -21.04 11.90
CA THR A 819 32.72 -22.25 12.33
C THR A 819 31.81 -23.30 12.97
N VAL A 820 32.32 -24.51 13.12
CA VAL A 820 31.79 -25.50 14.06
C VAL A 820 32.79 -25.72 15.20
N SER A 821 32.32 -25.49 16.42
CA SER A 821 33.05 -25.76 17.66
C SER A 821 32.71 -27.15 18.17
N VAL A 822 33.73 -27.87 18.65
CA VAL A 822 33.60 -29.24 19.17
C VAL A 822 33.73 -29.21 20.69
N PHE A 823 32.77 -29.82 21.37
CA PHE A 823 32.76 -30.05 22.82
C PHE A 823 32.56 -31.54 23.10
N ARG A 824 32.92 -31.99 24.29
CA ARG A 824 32.76 -33.39 24.71
C ARG A 824 31.98 -33.51 26.01
N LEU A 825 31.13 -34.52 26.08
CA LEU A 825 30.55 -35.01 27.32
C LEU A 825 31.64 -35.71 28.13
N GLY A 826 31.70 -35.42 29.42
CA GLY A 826 32.63 -36.07 30.34
C GLY A 826 32.00 -36.27 31.71
N SER A 827 32.58 -37.17 32.51
CA SER A 827 32.20 -37.38 33.90
C SER A 827 32.73 -36.24 34.79
N GLY A 828 31.88 -35.75 35.70
CA GLY A 828 32.20 -34.70 36.67
C GLY A 828 32.10 -33.28 36.12
N GLY A 829 31.73 -32.33 36.98
CA GLY A 829 31.76 -30.88 36.68
C GLY A 829 30.42 -30.22 36.37
N SER A 830 29.32 -30.98 36.29
CA SER A 830 27.96 -30.44 36.20
C SER A 830 27.26 -30.40 37.55
N LEU A 831 26.44 -29.36 37.78
CA LEU A 831 25.46 -29.39 38.86
C LEU A 831 24.17 -30.07 38.38
N SER A 832 23.77 -31.17 39.03
CA SER A 832 22.46 -31.76 38.82
C SER A 832 21.40 -30.93 39.55
N VAL A 833 20.44 -30.42 38.79
CA VAL A 833 19.37 -29.55 39.28
C VAL A 833 18.06 -30.33 39.23
N GLU A 834 17.53 -30.65 40.41
CA GLU A 834 16.21 -31.24 40.55
C GLU A 834 15.11 -30.18 40.70
N GLN A 835 13.86 -30.62 40.52
CA GLN A 835 12.69 -29.75 40.70
C GLN A 835 12.66 -29.17 42.11
N THR A 836 12.77 -27.85 42.23
CA THR A 836 12.49 -27.16 43.49
C THR A 836 11.00 -26.80 43.50
N HIS A 837 10.21 -27.53 44.30
CA HIS A 837 8.78 -27.28 44.41
C HIS A 837 8.51 -26.00 45.21
N ARG A 838 7.92 -25.01 44.54
CA ARG A 838 7.17 -23.93 45.17
C ARG A 838 5.96 -23.59 44.28
N ASN A 839 4.87 -24.34 44.42
CA ASN A 839 3.61 -23.99 43.73
C ASN A 839 3.11 -22.64 44.24
N GLY A 840 2.97 -21.66 43.33
CA GLY A 840 2.41 -20.35 43.67
C GLY A 840 3.29 -19.43 44.51
N ALA A 841 4.54 -19.78 44.81
CA ALA A 841 5.42 -18.85 45.51
C ALA A 841 5.96 -17.79 44.54
N PRO A 842 6.04 -16.52 44.97
CA PRO A 842 6.71 -15.49 44.19
C PRO A 842 8.10 -15.94 43.73
N PHE A 843 8.43 -15.57 42.51
CA PHE A 843 9.72 -15.86 41.89
C PHE A 843 10.40 -14.54 41.57
N THR A 844 11.61 -14.38 42.06
CA THR A 844 12.50 -13.29 41.66
C THR A 844 13.80 -13.87 41.12
N MET A 845 14.37 -13.20 40.15
CA MET A 845 15.69 -13.52 39.62
C MET A 845 16.43 -12.22 39.40
N ASP A 846 17.49 -12.04 40.17
CA ASP A 846 18.32 -10.83 40.11
C ASP A 846 19.47 -11.02 39.10
N GLY A 847 19.80 -9.96 38.37
CA GLY A 847 20.84 -10.01 37.35
C GLY A 847 20.78 -8.81 36.39
N ALA A 848 21.28 -9.00 35.17
CA ALA A 848 21.19 -7.97 34.13
C ALA A 848 19.74 -7.69 33.72
N LEU A 849 18.86 -8.69 33.81
CA LEU A 849 17.42 -8.48 33.94
C LEU A 849 17.00 -8.92 35.34
N ASN A 850 16.35 -8.01 36.07
CA ASN A 850 15.67 -8.36 37.30
C ASN A 850 14.24 -8.76 36.94
N LEU A 851 13.93 -10.04 37.12
CA LEU A 851 12.65 -10.64 36.73
C LEU A 851 11.85 -10.96 37.97
N ALA A 852 10.58 -10.56 38.01
CA ALA A 852 9.68 -10.90 39.10
C ALA A 852 8.35 -11.46 38.60
N TRP A 853 7.85 -12.43 39.35
CA TRP A 853 6.50 -12.98 39.25
C TRP A 853 5.91 -13.11 40.66
N ASN A 854 4.67 -12.68 40.83
CA ASN A 854 4.05 -12.50 42.13
C ASN A 854 3.35 -13.74 42.70
N GLY A 855 3.28 -14.84 41.95
CA GLY A 855 2.64 -16.08 42.41
C GLY A 855 1.17 -16.22 42.04
N THR A 856 0.50 -15.11 41.69
CA THR A 856 -0.98 -15.03 41.63
C THR A 856 -1.51 -14.68 40.25
N SER A 857 -0.72 -14.02 39.40
CA SER A 857 -1.13 -13.69 38.03
C SER A 857 -0.93 -14.85 37.04
N GLY A 858 -1.70 -14.86 35.96
CA GLY A 858 -1.46 -15.71 34.79
C GLY A 858 -0.35 -15.21 33.85
N ASN A 859 0.33 -14.12 34.21
CA ASN A 859 1.49 -13.62 33.47
C ASN A 859 2.67 -14.59 33.59
N LEU A 860 3.57 -14.55 32.61
CA LEU A 860 4.84 -15.24 32.70
C LEU A 860 5.80 -14.51 33.64
N LEU A 861 5.82 -13.18 33.52
CA LEU A 861 6.59 -12.25 34.33
C LEU A 861 5.73 -11.02 34.60
N ASP A 862 5.55 -10.64 35.86
CA ASP A 862 4.79 -9.45 36.26
C ASP A 862 5.63 -8.18 36.20
N SER A 863 6.94 -8.31 36.37
CA SER A 863 7.88 -7.20 36.24
C SER A 863 9.16 -7.70 35.59
N VAL A 864 9.58 -6.96 34.57
CA VAL A 864 10.89 -7.02 33.97
C VAL A 864 11.55 -5.67 34.22
N ARG A 865 12.75 -5.69 34.77
CA ARG A 865 13.59 -4.50 34.96
C ARG A 865 14.96 -4.73 34.32
N LEU A 866 15.48 -3.71 33.64
CA LEU A 866 16.87 -3.66 33.20
C LEU A 866 17.62 -2.78 34.20
N ASP A 867 18.56 -3.38 34.93
CA ASP A 867 19.13 -2.78 36.14
C ASP A 867 17.97 -2.39 37.09
N ASP A 868 17.90 -1.13 37.53
CA ASP A 868 16.82 -0.62 38.40
C ASP A 868 15.61 -0.05 37.65
N VAL A 869 15.63 0.00 36.32
CA VAL A 869 14.55 0.63 35.53
C VAL A 869 13.46 -0.40 35.23
N GLN A 870 12.21 -0.10 35.58
CA GLN A 870 11.05 -0.90 35.17
C GLN A 870 10.86 -0.76 33.65
N ILE A 871 10.78 -1.88 32.93
CA ILE A 871 10.69 -1.87 31.47
C ILE A 871 9.46 -2.55 30.90
N GLY A 872 8.77 -3.39 31.67
CA GLY A 872 7.58 -4.07 31.17
C GLY A 872 7.18 -5.33 31.93
N ARG A 873 6.33 -6.12 31.28
CA ARG A 873 5.90 -7.46 31.71
C ARG A 873 5.82 -8.42 30.52
N VAL A 874 5.77 -9.73 30.79
CA VAL A 874 5.68 -10.75 29.73
C VAL A 874 4.49 -11.66 29.97
N THR A 875 3.65 -11.86 28.95
CA THR A 875 2.49 -12.75 29.00
C THR A 875 2.31 -13.54 27.68
N MET A 876 1.26 -14.36 27.60
CA MET A 876 0.86 -15.07 26.39
C MET A 876 -0.58 -14.76 26.04
N LEU A 877 -0.92 -14.75 24.74
CA LEU A 877 -2.31 -14.78 24.29
C LEU A 877 -2.60 -16.07 23.53
N VAL A 878 -3.77 -16.64 23.81
CA VAL A 878 -4.40 -17.64 22.95
C VAL A 878 -5.46 -16.95 22.11
N HIS A 879 -5.30 -17.01 20.79
CA HIS A 879 -6.28 -16.49 19.85
C HIS A 879 -7.20 -17.60 19.36
N GLN A 880 -8.47 -17.44 19.66
CA GLN A 880 -9.54 -18.31 19.21
C GLN A 880 -10.62 -17.55 18.44
N THR A 881 -11.30 -18.24 17.54
CA THR A 881 -12.48 -17.69 16.86
C THR A 881 -13.74 -18.46 17.28
N ASN A 882 -14.67 -17.75 17.91
CA ASN A 882 -15.99 -18.26 18.32
C ASN A 882 -17.12 -17.40 17.72
N GLY A 883 -17.09 -17.18 16.41
CA GLY A 883 -17.93 -16.18 15.74
C GLY A 883 -17.52 -14.72 16.01
N GLN A 884 -16.55 -14.51 16.88
CA GLN A 884 -15.77 -13.29 17.10
C GLN A 884 -14.32 -13.72 17.36
N PRO A 885 -13.32 -13.02 16.80
CA PRO A 885 -11.91 -13.19 17.18
C PRO A 885 -11.67 -12.74 18.62
N LEU A 886 -11.11 -13.61 19.46
CA LEU A 886 -10.83 -13.35 20.87
C LEU A 886 -9.38 -13.73 21.20
N TRP A 887 -8.62 -12.79 21.77
CA TRP A 887 -7.27 -12.99 22.27
C TRP A 887 -7.26 -12.94 23.79
N ILE A 888 -6.84 -14.02 24.43
CA ILE A 888 -7.12 -14.22 25.85
C ILE A 888 -5.83 -14.44 26.62
N GLU A 889 -5.61 -13.63 27.66
CA GLU A 889 -4.57 -13.88 28.66
C GLU A 889 -5.00 -15.02 29.59
N PRO A 890 -4.09 -15.94 29.95
CA PRO A 890 -4.30 -16.82 31.08
C PRO A 890 -4.57 -16.01 32.35
N SER A 891 -5.52 -16.43 33.18
CA SER A 891 -5.90 -15.72 34.42
C SER A 891 -5.40 -16.40 35.69
N ARG A 892 -5.14 -17.71 35.66
CA ARG A 892 -4.83 -18.48 36.87
C ARG A 892 -3.76 -19.52 36.62
N ILE A 893 -2.74 -19.56 37.47
CA ILE A 893 -1.75 -20.64 37.45
C ILE A 893 -2.31 -21.92 38.08
N ARG A 894 -2.14 -23.02 37.36
CA ARG A 894 -2.47 -24.38 37.82
C ARG A 894 -1.28 -25.06 38.47
N ALA A 895 -0.10 -24.91 37.87
CA ALA A 895 1.14 -25.50 38.36
C ALA A 895 2.35 -24.71 37.87
N SER A 896 3.43 -24.71 38.67
CA SER A 896 4.71 -24.17 38.25
C SER A 896 5.87 -24.99 38.80
N SER A 897 6.87 -25.25 37.96
CA SER A 897 8.12 -25.90 38.34
C SER A 897 9.30 -24.99 37.99
N ALA A 898 10.27 -24.88 38.90
CA ALA A 898 11.52 -24.16 38.68
C ALA A 898 12.72 -25.10 38.85
N PHE A 899 13.74 -24.87 38.02
CA PHE A 899 14.99 -25.60 38.00
C PHE A 899 16.11 -24.56 37.95
N VAL A 900 16.77 -24.33 39.08
CA VAL A 900 17.77 -23.26 39.25
C VAL A 900 19.17 -23.86 39.22
N GLY A 901 20.00 -23.42 38.28
CA GLY A 901 21.38 -23.86 38.17
C GLY A 901 22.35 -22.75 37.77
N PRO A 902 23.65 -23.07 37.66
CA PRO A 902 24.69 -22.09 37.41
C PRO A 902 24.67 -21.49 36.00
N VAL A 903 24.24 -22.22 34.96
CA VAL A 903 24.17 -21.74 33.57
C VAL A 903 22.86 -21.02 33.29
N ARG A 904 21.74 -21.52 33.83
CA ARG A 904 20.41 -20.97 33.63
C ARG A 904 19.43 -21.37 34.72
N THR A 905 18.30 -20.68 34.73
CA THR A 905 17.08 -21.06 35.45
C THR A 905 16.00 -21.40 34.45
N VAL A 906 15.42 -22.60 34.53
CA VAL A 906 14.28 -23.01 33.70
C VAL A 906 13.02 -22.95 34.54
N ARG A 907 11.96 -22.39 33.97
CA ARG A 907 10.63 -22.37 34.59
C ARG A 907 9.60 -22.92 33.63
N ILE A 908 8.75 -23.83 34.13
CA ILE A 908 7.61 -24.36 33.38
C ILE A 908 6.35 -23.94 34.11
N ILE A 909 5.43 -23.32 33.37
CA ILE A 909 4.19 -22.76 33.89
C ILE A 909 3.03 -23.44 33.16
N GLU A 910 2.04 -23.88 33.92
CA GLU A 910 0.73 -24.29 33.40
C GLU A 910 -0.32 -23.33 33.94
N ALA A 911 -1.09 -22.71 33.05
CA ALA A 911 -2.06 -21.69 33.37
C ALA A 911 -3.40 -21.95 32.67
N ASP A 912 -4.49 -21.66 33.35
CA ASP A 912 -5.84 -21.71 32.81
C ASP A 912 -6.25 -20.32 32.28
N GLY A 913 -7.00 -20.32 31.19
CA GLY A 913 -7.57 -19.12 30.57
C GLY A 913 -8.95 -19.38 29.99
N GLY A 914 -9.65 -18.30 29.65
CA GLY A 914 -11.04 -18.33 29.17
C GLY A 914 -12.09 -18.40 30.27
N SER A 915 -11.73 -18.12 31.54
CA SER A 915 -12.69 -17.92 32.63
C SER A 915 -13.30 -16.50 32.56
N ALA A 916 -14.26 -16.20 33.45
CA ALA A 916 -14.79 -14.84 33.58
C ALA A 916 -13.70 -13.82 33.98
N ASP A 917 -12.69 -14.27 34.73
CA ASP A 917 -11.57 -13.45 35.22
C ASP A 917 -10.44 -13.29 34.20
N SER A 918 -10.51 -13.96 33.04
CA SER A 918 -9.50 -13.81 31.99
C SER A 918 -9.64 -12.46 31.29
N SER A 919 -8.53 -11.75 31.14
CA SER A 919 -8.45 -10.59 30.25
C SER A 919 -8.65 -11.08 28.82
N VAL A 920 -9.67 -10.53 28.14
CA VAL A 920 -10.04 -10.88 26.78
C VAL A 920 -10.01 -9.62 25.93
N ARG A 921 -9.15 -9.63 24.92
CA ARG A 921 -9.12 -8.65 23.84
C ARG A 921 -9.94 -9.17 22.66
N THR A 922 -10.60 -8.26 21.98
CA THR A 922 -11.34 -8.53 20.75
C THR A 922 -10.63 -7.88 19.57
N GLN A 923 -11.21 -7.96 18.39
CA GLN A 923 -10.68 -7.22 17.24
C GLN A 923 -10.82 -5.71 17.48
N THR A 924 -9.81 -4.94 17.10
CA THR A 924 -9.85 -3.47 17.16
C THR A 924 -10.77 -2.90 16.07
N GLU A 925 -11.64 -1.97 16.44
CA GLU A 925 -12.51 -1.23 15.53
C GLU A 925 -11.80 0.02 14.97
N GLN A 926 -12.39 0.66 13.94
CA GLN A 926 -11.87 1.94 13.44
C GLN A 926 -11.96 3.00 14.55
N GLY A 927 -10.82 3.40 15.09
CA GLY A 927 -10.70 4.29 16.26
C GLY A 927 -9.67 3.83 17.28
N GLY A 928 -9.26 2.55 17.22
CA GLY A 928 -8.27 1.98 18.14
C GLY A 928 -8.89 1.25 19.33
N ASP A 929 -10.21 1.28 19.50
CA ASP A 929 -10.90 0.60 20.60
C ASP A 929 -11.18 -0.88 20.28
N TYR A 930 -11.27 -1.70 21.33
CA TYR A 930 -11.68 -3.10 21.23
C TYR A 930 -13.18 -3.23 20.95
N ALA A 931 -13.54 -4.06 19.96
CA ALA A 931 -14.93 -4.39 19.68
C ALA A 931 -15.64 -4.95 20.92
N PRO A 932 -16.91 -4.61 21.19
CA PRO A 932 -17.63 -5.17 22.33
C PRO A 932 -17.60 -6.70 22.32
N ARG A 933 -17.33 -7.30 23.49
CA ARG A 933 -17.32 -8.76 23.63
C ARG A 933 -18.75 -9.29 23.54
N THR A 934 -19.07 -9.94 22.42
CA THR A 934 -20.40 -10.52 22.18
C THR A 934 -20.47 -12.02 22.47
N ARG A 935 -19.31 -12.65 22.69
CA ARG A 935 -19.19 -14.10 22.88
C ARG A 935 -18.32 -14.42 24.10
N PRO A 936 -18.64 -15.47 24.87
CA PRO A 936 -17.73 -15.95 25.89
C PRO A 936 -16.51 -16.63 25.25
N ALA A 937 -15.34 -16.46 25.88
CA ALA A 937 -14.16 -17.25 25.57
C ALA A 937 -14.40 -18.72 25.90
N HIS A 938 -13.82 -19.64 25.12
CA HIS A 938 -13.71 -21.03 25.53
C HIS A 938 -12.55 -21.21 26.52
N ARG A 939 -12.74 -22.16 27.45
CA ARG A 939 -11.74 -22.53 28.45
C ARG A 939 -10.58 -23.31 27.83
N PHE A 940 -9.37 -22.97 28.25
CA PHE A 940 -8.15 -23.65 27.85
C PHE A 940 -7.14 -23.72 28.98
N ALA A 941 -6.22 -24.68 28.90
CA ALA A 941 -5.00 -24.71 29.69
C ALA A 941 -3.79 -24.56 28.76
N VAL A 942 -2.90 -23.63 29.06
CA VAL A 942 -1.65 -23.42 28.33
C VAL A 942 -0.47 -23.89 29.16
N ARG A 943 0.49 -24.54 28.51
CA ARG A 943 1.76 -24.91 29.13
C ARG A 943 2.92 -24.23 28.43
N MET A 944 3.77 -23.57 29.20
CA MET A 944 4.84 -22.70 28.71
C MET A 944 6.15 -22.96 29.42
N ARG A 945 7.25 -22.63 28.76
CA ARG A 945 8.61 -22.73 29.28
C ARG A 945 9.33 -21.39 29.13
N LEU A 946 10.01 -20.96 30.19
CA LEU A 946 10.96 -19.87 30.21
C LEU A 946 12.36 -20.41 30.50
N ASP A 947 13.35 -19.96 29.74
CA ASP A 947 14.76 -20.17 30.07
C ASP A 947 15.42 -18.80 30.31
N CYS A 948 15.91 -18.61 31.53
CA CYS A 948 16.54 -17.38 31.96
C CYS A 948 18.03 -17.60 32.20
N TYR A 949 18.89 -16.77 31.63
CA TYR A 949 20.34 -16.94 31.70
C TYR A 949 20.95 -15.84 32.59
N PRO A 950 21.55 -16.19 33.76
CA PRO A 950 22.16 -15.22 34.65
C PRO A 950 23.21 -14.34 33.94
N GLY A 951 23.05 -13.02 34.07
CA GLY A 951 23.93 -12.02 33.45
C GLY A 951 23.57 -11.64 32.01
N GLU A 952 22.57 -12.30 31.41
CA GLU A 952 22.07 -11.94 30.08
C GLU A 952 20.92 -10.92 30.15
N ARG A 953 20.82 -10.09 29.11
CA ARG A 953 19.75 -9.11 28.96
C ARG A 953 18.54 -9.64 28.19
N TRP A 954 18.33 -10.96 28.21
CA TRP A 954 17.30 -11.64 27.45
C TRP A 954 16.93 -12.99 28.07
N LEU A 955 15.78 -13.53 27.65
CA LEU A 955 15.27 -14.83 28.07
C LEU A 955 14.54 -15.52 26.90
N ASP A 956 14.48 -16.85 26.93
CA ASP A 956 13.71 -17.63 25.95
C ASP A 956 12.30 -17.91 26.45
N VAL A 957 11.30 -17.79 25.57
CA VAL A 957 9.92 -18.20 25.81
C VAL A 957 9.50 -19.25 24.78
N ARG A 958 8.92 -20.37 25.25
CA ARG A 958 8.44 -21.46 24.39
C ARG A 958 7.04 -21.93 24.80
N LEU A 959 6.17 -22.16 23.81
CA LEU A 959 4.93 -22.88 23.98
C LEU A 959 5.21 -24.40 24.03
N LEU A 960 4.73 -25.08 25.07
CA LEU A 960 4.76 -26.54 25.17
C LEU A 960 3.44 -27.18 24.74
N GLY A 961 2.32 -26.46 24.91
CA GLY A 961 1.04 -26.86 24.32
C GLY A 961 -0.15 -26.04 24.81
N VAL A 962 -1.27 -26.21 24.10
CA VAL A 962 -2.58 -25.62 24.44
C VAL A 962 -3.61 -26.74 24.47
N THR A 963 -4.23 -26.95 25.62
CA THR A 963 -5.26 -27.97 25.83
C THR A 963 -6.63 -27.33 25.88
N ASN A 964 -7.58 -27.86 25.12
CA ASN A 964 -8.98 -27.48 25.25
C ASN A 964 -9.56 -28.07 26.55
N THR A 965 -9.90 -27.21 27.51
CA THR A 965 -10.56 -27.59 28.77
C THR A 965 -12.04 -27.20 28.80
N ASP A 966 -12.56 -26.69 27.69
CA ASP A 966 -13.98 -26.45 27.47
C ASP A 966 -14.70 -27.74 27.09
N GLU A 967 -16.01 -27.78 27.32
CA GLU A 967 -16.87 -28.90 26.92
C GLU A 967 -17.14 -28.91 25.41
N ARG A 968 -16.79 -27.82 24.71
CA ARG A 968 -17.05 -27.63 23.28
C ARG A 968 -15.75 -27.58 22.47
N PRO A 969 -15.76 -28.06 21.22
CA PRO A 969 -14.64 -27.84 20.32
C PRO A 969 -14.51 -26.36 19.95
N TRP A 970 -13.29 -25.86 19.84
CA TRP A 970 -13.00 -24.50 19.39
C TRP A 970 -11.73 -24.44 18.54
N LYS A 971 -11.59 -23.38 17.74
CA LYS A 971 -10.48 -23.23 16.80
C LYS A 971 -9.37 -22.39 17.41
N LEU A 972 -8.19 -22.98 17.58
CA LEU A 972 -6.94 -22.30 17.86
C LEU A 972 -6.42 -21.68 16.57
N GLU A 973 -6.59 -20.36 16.44
CA GLU A 973 -6.14 -19.61 15.26
C GLU A 973 -4.64 -19.33 15.34
N SER A 974 -4.18 -18.80 16.46
CA SER A 974 -2.78 -18.49 16.74
C SER A 974 -2.49 -18.42 18.24
N TYR A 975 -1.22 -18.35 18.60
CA TYR A 975 -0.78 -17.97 19.95
C TYR A 975 0.35 -16.94 19.85
N PHE A 976 0.52 -16.14 20.92
CA PHE A 976 1.39 -14.96 20.94
C PHE A 976 2.30 -14.95 22.15
N VAL A 977 3.54 -14.51 22.00
CA VAL A 977 4.42 -14.10 23.11
C VAL A 977 4.35 -12.58 23.21
N TYR A 978 3.78 -12.08 24.30
CA TYR A 978 3.54 -10.66 24.53
C TYR A 978 4.63 -10.07 25.43
N ALA A 979 5.51 -9.26 24.86
CA ALA A 979 6.41 -8.37 25.60
C ALA A 979 5.74 -7.00 25.71
N LEU A 980 5.03 -6.76 26.81
CA LEU A 980 4.30 -5.51 27.07
C LEU A 980 5.28 -4.50 27.66
N ALA A 981 5.57 -3.45 26.90
CA ALA A 981 6.50 -2.41 27.30
C ALA A 981 5.85 -1.43 28.29
N SER A 982 6.64 -0.95 29.24
CA SER A 982 6.34 0.14 30.15
C SER A 982 7.68 0.73 30.63
N ILE A 983 8.48 1.24 29.70
CA ILE A 983 9.85 1.67 29.97
C ILE A 983 9.86 2.92 30.85
N GLY A 984 10.72 2.93 31.87
CA GLY A 984 10.64 3.96 32.92
C GLY A 984 9.39 3.86 33.80
N GLY A 985 8.61 2.78 33.69
CA GLY A 985 7.34 2.59 34.40
C GLY A 985 6.10 3.12 33.69
N SER A 986 6.24 3.68 32.49
CA SER A 986 5.13 4.14 31.65
C SER A 986 5.33 3.67 30.22
N ALA A 987 4.25 3.54 29.46
CA ALA A 987 4.30 3.24 28.03
C ALA A 987 3.99 4.48 27.17
N THR A 988 3.78 5.65 27.79
CA THR A 988 3.31 6.86 27.08
C THR A 988 4.33 7.42 26.08
N ASP A 989 5.62 7.32 26.38
CA ASP A 989 6.74 7.83 25.58
C ASP A 989 7.59 6.74 24.91
N ASP A 990 7.14 5.49 24.99
CA ASP A 990 7.71 4.36 24.28
C ASP A 990 7.37 4.43 22.78
N MET A 991 8.39 4.49 21.93
CA MET A 991 8.25 4.58 20.47
C MET A 991 8.58 3.24 19.81
N PRO A 992 7.89 2.85 18.72
CA PRO A 992 8.21 1.60 18.03
C PRO A 992 9.57 1.71 17.33
N GLY A 993 10.35 0.63 17.37
CA GLY A 993 11.66 0.54 16.73
C GLY A 993 12.06 -0.90 16.39
N GLY A 994 13.14 -1.06 15.62
CA GLY A 994 13.68 -2.38 15.23
C GLY A 994 13.22 -2.89 13.86
N ALA A 995 13.93 -3.91 13.34
CA ALA A 995 13.63 -4.57 12.07
C ALA A 995 12.53 -5.62 12.24
N GLY A 996 11.87 -6.04 11.14
CA GLY A 996 10.72 -6.97 11.18
C GLY A 996 10.94 -8.34 11.84
N ASP A 997 12.17 -8.73 12.16
CA ASP A 997 12.51 -9.94 12.92
C ASP A 997 12.79 -9.69 14.42
N ALA A 998 12.85 -8.41 14.83
CA ALA A 998 13.19 -7.93 16.16
C ALA A 998 12.26 -6.78 16.63
N PRO A 999 10.93 -6.95 16.61
CA PRO A 999 10.01 -5.91 17.05
C PRO A 999 10.27 -5.48 18.50
N ARG A 1000 10.39 -4.17 18.75
CA ARG A 1000 10.66 -3.59 20.08
C ARG A 1000 10.12 -2.16 20.28
N TRP A 1001 10.00 -1.78 21.53
CA TRP A 1001 9.75 -0.40 21.97
C TRP A 1001 11.04 0.25 22.44
N TYR A 1002 11.20 1.55 22.20
CA TYR A 1002 12.33 2.35 22.65
C TYR A 1002 11.85 3.62 23.37
N ASP A 1003 12.40 3.86 24.55
CA ASP A 1003 12.26 5.09 25.30
C ASP A 1003 13.56 5.89 25.23
N ALA A 1004 13.47 7.10 24.66
CA ALA A 1004 14.59 8.01 24.49
C ALA A 1004 15.11 8.60 25.81
N LYS A 1005 14.27 8.74 26.84
CA LYS A 1005 14.65 9.26 28.16
C LYS A 1005 15.36 8.20 28.99
N ALA A 1006 14.82 6.98 29.01
CA ALA A 1006 15.45 5.86 29.70
C ALA A 1006 16.69 5.35 28.94
N ASP A 1007 16.76 5.65 27.64
CA ASP A 1007 17.68 5.10 26.66
C ASP A 1007 17.66 3.57 26.68
N ILE A 1008 16.44 2.99 26.65
CA ILE A 1008 16.21 1.56 26.75
C ILE A 1008 15.26 1.09 25.65
N SER A 1009 15.60 -0.05 25.06
CA SER A 1009 14.78 -0.84 24.16
C SER A 1009 14.25 -2.09 24.86
N PHE A 1010 12.97 -2.45 24.67
CA PHE A 1010 12.37 -3.70 25.16
C PHE A 1010 11.51 -4.36 24.08
N GLY A 1011 11.72 -5.65 23.81
CA GLY A 1011 11.00 -6.32 22.73
C GLY A 1011 11.31 -7.81 22.62
N ALA A 1012 11.07 -8.36 21.43
CA ALA A 1012 11.27 -9.77 21.16
C ALA A 1012 12.00 -10.01 19.83
N LEU A 1013 12.81 -11.06 19.77
CA LEU A 1013 13.48 -11.58 18.58
C LEU A 1013 12.91 -12.97 18.28
N MET A 1014 12.60 -13.23 17.01
CA MET A 1014 11.88 -14.44 16.63
C MET A 1014 12.46 -15.11 15.38
N ASP A 1015 12.21 -16.41 15.24
CA ASP A 1015 12.48 -17.11 13.98
C ASP A 1015 11.34 -16.83 13.00
N THR A 1016 11.59 -15.94 12.04
CA THR A 1016 10.64 -15.52 11.00
C THR A 1016 10.12 -16.67 10.12
N ARG A 1017 10.73 -17.86 10.19
CA ARG A 1017 10.25 -19.08 9.51
C ARG A 1017 9.02 -19.68 10.19
N ARG A 1018 8.84 -19.41 11.48
CA ARG A 1018 7.82 -20.00 12.35
C ARG A 1018 6.88 -18.96 12.95
N PHE A 1019 7.39 -17.76 13.14
CA PHE A 1019 6.71 -16.67 13.80
C PHE A 1019 6.59 -15.45 12.88
N THR A 1020 5.57 -14.64 13.15
CA THR A 1020 5.35 -13.32 12.54
C THR A 1020 5.37 -12.29 13.66
N GLY A 1021 5.92 -11.12 13.36
CA GLY A 1021 6.12 -10.02 14.29
C GLY A 1021 5.35 -8.81 13.80
N LEU A 1022 4.54 -8.21 14.66
CA LEU A 1022 3.85 -6.94 14.40
C LEU A 1022 4.08 -5.99 15.57
N PHE A 1023 3.92 -4.70 15.31
CA PHE A 1023 3.83 -3.67 16.34
C PHE A 1023 2.37 -3.32 16.50
N TRP A 1024 1.88 -3.31 17.73
CA TRP A 1024 0.53 -2.87 17.99
C TRP A 1024 0.49 -1.90 19.16
N LYS A 1025 -0.39 -0.91 19.03
CA LYS A 1025 -0.71 0.07 20.05
C LYS A 1025 -2.19 -0.10 20.37
N ASP A 1026 -2.47 -0.67 21.55
CA ASP A 1026 -3.83 -1.05 21.95
C ASP A 1026 -4.80 0.14 22.09
N THR A 1027 -4.31 1.38 22.32
CA THR A 1027 -5.11 2.63 22.40
C THR A 1027 -4.27 3.88 22.07
N PRO A 1028 -4.87 5.04 21.72
CA PRO A 1028 -4.16 6.31 21.49
C PRO A 1028 -3.24 6.75 22.63
N ASP A 1029 -3.58 6.41 23.87
CA ASP A 1029 -2.90 6.87 25.10
C ASP A 1029 -1.76 5.95 25.59
N GLY A 1030 -1.48 4.85 24.89
CA GLY A 1030 -0.24 4.08 25.07
C GLY A 1030 -0.26 2.98 26.15
N GLU A 1031 -1.41 2.61 26.74
CA GLU A 1031 -1.43 1.61 27.82
C GLU A 1031 -1.23 0.14 27.38
N GLY A 1032 -1.04 -0.14 26.09
CA GLY A 1032 -0.83 -1.51 25.56
C GLY A 1032 0.09 -1.55 24.35
N LEU A 1033 1.33 -1.12 24.54
CA LEU A 1033 2.38 -1.22 23.54
C LEU A 1033 3.07 -2.59 23.65
N HIS A 1034 2.99 -3.40 22.60
CA HIS A 1034 3.62 -4.72 22.60
C HIS A 1034 4.13 -5.14 21.22
N ALA A 1035 5.16 -5.99 21.26
CA ALA A 1035 5.64 -6.71 20.10
C ALA A 1035 4.83 -8.01 19.96
N ASP A 1036 3.95 -8.06 18.96
CA ASP A 1036 3.14 -9.23 18.63
C ASP A 1036 4.00 -10.29 17.94
N VAL A 1037 4.72 -11.11 18.71
CA VAL A 1037 5.38 -12.29 18.14
C VAL A 1037 4.41 -13.46 18.22
N TYR A 1038 3.89 -13.89 17.07
CA TYR A 1038 2.84 -14.90 17.02
C TYR A 1038 3.08 -15.97 15.99
N ARG A 1039 2.45 -17.13 16.22
CA ARG A 1039 2.44 -18.25 15.30
C ARG A 1039 1.02 -18.59 14.89
N VAL A 1040 0.77 -18.64 13.59
CA VAL A 1040 -0.50 -19.13 13.02
C VAL A 1040 -0.58 -20.66 13.12
N VAL A 1041 -1.70 -21.17 13.61
CA VAL A 1041 -1.97 -22.60 13.83
C VAL A 1041 -3.17 -23.08 13.02
N ARG A 1042 -4.31 -22.40 13.12
CA ARG A 1042 -5.59 -22.71 12.42
C ARG A 1042 -6.08 -24.15 12.62
N ARG A 1043 -6.16 -24.62 13.86
CA ARG A 1043 -6.59 -25.99 14.20
C ARG A 1043 -7.78 -26.01 15.15
N THR A 1044 -8.80 -26.79 14.82
CA THR A 1044 -9.90 -27.08 15.75
C THR A 1044 -9.48 -28.13 16.77
N LEU A 1045 -9.67 -27.82 18.05
CA LEU A 1045 -9.36 -28.69 19.19
C LEU A 1045 -10.67 -29.24 19.78
N ALA A 1046 -10.85 -30.56 19.75
CA ALA A 1046 -11.93 -31.22 20.46
C ALA A 1046 -11.76 -31.08 21.99
N PRO A 1047 -12.82 -31.24 22.80
CA PRO A 1047 -12.71 -31.28 24.27
C PRO A 1047 -11.61 -32.25 24.72
N GLY A 1048 -10.70 -31.81 25.59
CA GLY A 1048 -9.55 -32.58 26.06
C GLY A 1048 -8.38 -32.70 25.07
N ALA A 1049 -8.52 -32.25 23.81
CA ALA A 1049 -7.44 -32.29 22.84
C ALA A 1049 -6.33 -31.28 23.19
N ASN A 1050 -5.08 -31.71 23.05
CA ASN A 1050 -3.89 -30.90 23.30
C ASN A 1050 -3.13 -30.61 22.00
N PHE A 1051 -3.05 -29.35 21.62
CA PHE A 1051 -2.15 -28.90 20.57
C PHE A 1051 -0.73 -28.81 21.10
N ARG A 1052 0.19 -29.55 20.47
CA ARG A 1052 1.63 -29.41 20.67
C ARG A 1052 2.29 -29.11 19.33
N PRO A 1053 3.14 -28.08 19.24
CA PRO A 1053 4.02 -27.87 18.09
C PRO A 1053 4.77 -29.15 17.72
N ASN A 1054 4.61 -29.61 16.47
CA ASN A 1054 5.40 -30.71 15.92
C ASN A 1054 5.93 -30.35 14.51
N PRO A 1055 7.25 -30.21 14.32
CA PRO A 1055 8.29 -30.24 15.36
C PRO A 1055 8.10 -29.11 16.38
N PRO A 1056 8.76 -29.18 17.56
CA PRO A 1056 8.74 -28.11 18.55
C PRO A 1056 9.11 -26.76 17.94
N ASP A 1057 8.50 -25.68 18.41
CA ASP A 1057 8.86 -24.34 17.98
C ASP A 1057 10.19 -23.89 18.55
N PRO A 1058 10.95 -23.04 17.83
CA PRO A 1058 12.08 -22.35 18.39
C PRO A 1058 11.63 -21.39 19.50
N ALA A 1059 12.56 -21.00 20.38
CA ALA A 1059 12.30 -19.96 21.36
C ALA A 1059 12.00 -18.62 20.69
N VAL A 1060 11.07 -17.88 21.28
CA VAL A 1060 10.99 -16.42 21.11
C VAL A 1060 11.89 -15.81 22.20
N GLN A 1061 12.85 -14.98 21.80
CA GLN A 1061 13.78 -14.34 22.71
C GLN A 1061 13.24 -12.98 23.12
N VAL A 1062 12.81 -12.82 24.37
CA VAL A 1062 12.42 -11.50 24.92
C VAL A 1062 13.69 -10.83 25.45
N PHE A 1063 13.93 -9.57 25.08
CA PHE A 1063 15.18 -8.88 25.39
C PHE A 1063 14.98 -7.43 25.85
N ALA A 1064 15.99 -6.90 26.53
CA ALA A 1064 16.17 -5.48 26.77
C ALA A 1064 17.58 -5.01 26.34
N ALA A 1065 17.72 -3.78 25.87
CA ALA A 1065 19.00 -3.19 25.48
C ALA A 1065 19.04 -1.70 25.82
N ARG A 1066 20.25 -1.11 25.93
CA ARG A 1066 20.42 0.35 25.98
C ARG A 1066 20.50 0.92 24.55
N GLY A 1067 19.93 2.09 24.28
CA GLY A 1067 19.94 2.72 22.95
C GLY A 1067 18.68 2.48 22.08
N ASP A 1068 18.43 3.42 21.16
CA ASP A 1068 17.34 3.37 20.16
C ASP A 1068 17.60 2.34 19.06
N THR A 1069 18.83 2.27 18.58
CA THR A 1069 18.97 2.13 17.13
C THR A 1069 18.88 0.70 16.60
N ALA A 1070 18.29 0.60 15.42
CA ALA A 1070 18.38 -0.54 14.51
C ALA A 1070 19.78 -0.68 13.90
N THR A 1071 20.81 0.00 14.43
CA THR A 1071 22.18 -0.27 14.02
C THR A 1071 22.57 -1.65 14.51
N ALA A 1072 23.11 -2.47 13.61
CA ALA A 1072 23.70 -3.76 13.91
C ALA A 1072 24.93 -3.66 14.84
N ASP A 1073 25.13 -2.54 15.54
CA ASP A 1073 26.31 -2.26 16.34
C ASP A 1073 26.13 -2.46 17.86
N ASN A 1074 24.92 -2.71 18.35
CA ASN A 1074 24.78 -3.13 19.74
C ASN A 1074 25.19 -4.61 19.92
N ALA A 1075 26.25 -4.85 20.70
CA ALA A 1075 26.81 -6.19 20.93
C ALA A 1075 25.77 -7.24 21.42
N PRO A 1076 24.79 -6.92 22.29
CA PRO A 1076 23.76 -7.86 22.72
C PRO A 1076 22.82 -8.30 21.60
N MET A 1077 22.40 -7.39 20.71
CA MET A 1077 21.50 -7.72 19.59
C MET A 1077 22.18 -8.54 18.50
N ARG A 1078 23.45 -8.23 18.19
CA ARG A 1078 24.28 -9.10 17.32
C ARG A 1078 24.38 -10.50 17.89
N ARG A 1079 24.61 -10.59 19.21
CA ARG A 1079 24.72 -11.87 19.92
C ARG A 1079 23.42 -12.66 19.84
N LEU A 1080 22.28 -12.03 20.10
CA LEU A 1080 20.95 -12.64 19.98
C LEU A 1080 20.66 -13.17 18.55
N ARG A 1081 20.91 -12.36 17.52
CA ARG A 1081 20.81 -12.80 16.11
C ARG A 1081 21.75 -13.96 15.81
N GLY A 1082 22.96 -13.93 16.36
CA GLY A 1082 23.91 -15.03 16.31
C GLY A 1082 23.36 -16.31 16.93
N LEU A 1083 22.72 -16.23 18.10
CA LEU A 1083 22.11 -17.34 18.81
C LEU A 1083 21.00 -18.01 17.99
N GLN A 1084 20.15 -17.24 17.30
CA GLN A 1084 19.14 -17.80 16.40
C GLN A 1084 19.73 -18.58 15.21
N ARG A 1085 20.98 -18.30 14.86
CA ARG A 1085 21.72 -18.97 13.77
C ARG A 1085 22.60 -20.12 14.25
N LEU A 1086 22.60 -20.42 15.56
CA LEU A 1086 23.33 -21.56 16.07
C LEU A 1086 22.60 -22.87 15.75
N ARG A 1087 23.36 -23.90 15.35
CA ARG A 1087 22.83 -25.27 15.20
C ARG A 1087 23.64 -26.24 16.02
N LEU A 1088 22.95 -27.15 16.70
CA LEU A 1088 23.55 -28.27 17.40
C LEU A 1088 23.53 -29.50 16.49
N MET A 1089 24.67 -30.15 16.33
CA MET A 1089 24.83 -31.35 15.51
C MET A 1089 25.48 -32.46 16.35
N GLY A 1090 24.71 -33.49 16.67
CA GLY A 1090 25.20 -34.68 17.37
C GLY A 1090 24.10 -35.74 17.42
N PRO A 1091 24.44 -37.04 17.51
CA PRO A 1091 23.43 -38.02 17.86
C PRO A 1091 22.91 -37.69 19.28
N PRO A 1092 21.59 -37.73 19.54
CA PRO A 1092 21.16 -37.82 20.92
C PRO A 1092 21.88 -39.03 21.55
N PRO A 1093 22.44 -38.92 22.77
CA PRO A 1093 23.15 -40.03 23.39
C PRO A 1093 22.27 -41.28 23.34
N ARG A 1094 22.72 -42.33 22.66
CA ARG A 1094 21.98 -43.59 22.64
C ARG A 1094 22.07 -44.20 24.03
N THR A 1095 20.89 -44.49 24.57
CA THR A 1095 20.53 -45.32 25.74
C THR A 1095 21.68 -45.94 26.51
#